data_AF-A0A643LWV9-F1
#
_entry.id   AF-A0A643LWV9-F1
#
_cell.length_a   1.000
_cell.length_b   1.000
_cell.length_c   1.000
_cell.angle_alpha   90.00
_cell.angle_beta   90.00
_cell.angle_gamma   90.00
#
_symmetry.space_group_name_H-M   'P 1'
#
loop_
_entity.id
_entity.type
_entity.pdbx_description
1 polymer ?
#
loop_
_entity_poly.entity_id
_entity_poly.type
_entity_poly.pdbx_seq_one_letter_code
_entity_poly.pdbx_strand_id
1 'polypeptide(L)'
;MNFIDILKDGKDNGNDNEKLAVLYEKLKPDIVNHLKNITSTLPDFDIHDGSHSEKILQNMLVLIDAQNKANQFTGYEFFLLGLSAYMHDTGMAMPEWEVKLFKMIEGSHEFPLYDEDLDMNLNSDLKKPFSIIEAKDFILENTQTIYGDFAKIKNYIFIENNEEDFISNLAKKVRNYQVFRSGYKSSLREIRDLKEYKRESLNLRYEFIRINHHIFSEKNCKNLTSKFQDSLGGTWGGKLAEDLAKICLGHGLDYSEVNNYEVKSRYVNGNYANIKFLTVMLRLADVIHFSYERAPKSLQASKMIDNQISLLHWKVKQEGVDYWLTDFNAKGQREISFSGYFENPKLYYFLQDYLNWIDKEIANYYLFLGSMSSDINQKADSQIYDLQLAHNVNRSGIDYNSEKFQPVPNMKFTLDQVKIIELLMGVGLYKDQYLCLRELYQNALDACRCALANKDITEGRIEFGINEGRDGRKYLYCMDNGIGMTKDIIERYFLKIGNSFYKSNEFQQKQALWNTDFKPTSQFGIGILSCFMLGNEIEVCTKSSYSKQDEYISFMINGPHELFYYRYMEDADREVIGSNGTLIKIYLQDDLVLNNKYIENIEETMFLAQLDKEKYRKDISDNLYYKIYEMVASPNKLIPIYIKFDNNATEKLMGNNHPVDLRKIDFEKVSKAIYDGRYNKGYLEKLVKLQQIYENVNFINVEVESKYIKFEIPLALPSQNIQENISDLLNVYPVLSRSTGIMVDGIVVSDTKIIENISNYRYSREYNNSSSIYIDFFGDKRPLLSVDRNAITTISDELVKDIQSLEGRVAKDLLDKIDEYFDTHKMENTQKDNILNYAFSKLSTFILDFVDYSILSENENNNFMLPNLSEYLGEPTQLFDFVNSNTLKIRNNISFKRLSSKERILYLSKLMSADHIEVTHESIIIESKSFKLCNTFDVHDLLRHDSIPIMIYVDKWPQEYEDYDIVSSLWPLVKQDLFEITRERVEGKELNQRTKWIGSAGNGFSGLGAQEATQVHSTLGLFNSVRKPPFGTKEVNRILNFETSRSKFWLFEINDYGRLVREEQKDYFIHAYVNPDELTMEEEEKLEEIKSEHPEYYEGVKDGWSILLMGNSGEFILSPGKVSKDNMLAQIKERFFEENSKINYYFPNGNKIIKKIRK
;
A
#
# COMPACT_ATOMS: atom_id res chain seq x y z
N MET A 1 19.84 -33.41 57.00
CA MET A 1 20.58 -34.40 56.20
C MET A 1 21.26 -33.68 55.04
N ASN A 2 22.48 -34.08 54.67
CA ASN A 2 23.12 -33.62 53.44
C ASN A 2 22.36 -34.24 52.24
N PHE A 3 22.26 -33.55 51.10
CA PHE A 3 21.58 -34.09 49.91
C PHE A 3 22.17 -35.44 49.45
N ILE A 4 23.48 -35.61 49.58
CA ILE A 4 24.15 -36.89 49.26
C ILE A 4 23.65 -38.04 50.14
N ASP A 5 23.33 -37.77 51.41
CA ASP A 5 22.77 -38.78 52.31
C ASP A 5 21.35 -39.16 51.85
N ILE A 6 20.53 -38.16 51.50
CA ILE A 6 19.16 -38.36 50.98
C ILE A 6 19.19 -39.19 49.69
N LEU A 7 20.13 -38.89 48.79
CA LEU A 7 20.32 -39.62 47.53
C LEU A 7 20.72 -41.09 47.78
N LYS A 8 21.60 -41.33 48.76
CA LYS A 8 22.04 -42.69 49.12
C LYS A 8 20.92 -43.50 49.77
N ASP A 9 20.13 -42.86 50.64
CA ASP A 9 19.05 -43.47 51.43
C ASP A 9 17.72 -43.65 50.66
N GLY A 10 17.70 -43.33 49.36
CA GLY A 10 16.51 -43.48 48.51
C GLY A 10 15.94 -44.91 48.51
N LYS A 11 14.66 -45.05 48.18
CA LYS A 11 13.84 -46.27 48.30
C LYS A 11 14.52 -47.58 47.88
N ASP A 12 15.31 -47.54 46.82
CA ASP A 12 15.90 -48.72 46.18
C ASP A 12 17.28 -49.12 46.76
N ASN A 13 17.64 -48.59 47.95
CA ASN A 13 18.87 -48.80 48.74
C ASN A 13 19.80 -49.93 48.24
N GLY A 14 20.93 -49.53 47.62
CA GLY A 14 21.94 -50.44 47.06
C GLY A 14 23.12 -49.73 46.38
N ASN A 15 24.05 -50.53 45.80
CA ASN A 15 25.28 -50.07 45.12
C ASN A 15 25.03 -49.03 44.00
N ASP A 16 23.84 -49.03 43.39
CA ASP A 16 23.51 -48.08 42.32
C ASP A 16 23.31 -46.65 42.84
N ASN A 17 22.72 -46.45 44.03
CA ASN A 17 22.61 -45.11 44.65
C ASN A 17 23.98 -44.53 45.00
N GLU A 18 24.93 -45.37 45.45
CA GLU A 18 26.30 -44.95 45.71
C GLU A 18 26.99 -44.48 44.42
N LYS A 19 26.83 -45.21 43.31
CA LYS A 19 27.37 -44.79 42.01
C LYS A 19 26.76 -43.48 41.52
N LEU A 20 25.44 -43.29 41.70
CA LEU A 20 24.76 -42.04 41.37
C LEU A 20 25.30 -40.87 42.19
N ALA A 21 25.52 -41.07 43.51
CA ALA A 21 26.12 -40.07 44.38
C ALA A 21 27.55 -39.70 43.95
N VAL A 22 28.39 -40.69 43.64
CA VAL A 22 29.76 -40.46 43.14
C VAL A 22 29.76 -39.69 41.82
N LEU A 23 28.86 -40.03 40.89
CA LEU A 23 28.72 -39.31 39.63
C LEU A 23 28.29 -37.86 39.85
N TYR A 24 27.31 -37.63 40.74
CA TYR A 24 26.84 -36.30 41.09
C TYR A 24 27.95 -35.43 41.71
N GLU A 25 28.71 -35.97 42.67
CA GLU A 25 29.84 -35.28 43.29
C GLU A 25 30.97 -34.97 42.29
N LYS A 26 31.15 -35.83 41.28
CA LYS A 26 32.13 -35.62 40.21
C LYS A 26 31.73 -34.51 39.24
N LEU A 27 30.44 -34.40 38.90
CA LEU A 27 29.95 -33.45 37.89
C LEU A 27 29.61 -32.06 38.46
N LYS A 28 29.05 -31.99 39.67
CA LYS A 28 28.58 -30.73 40.28
C LYS A 28 29.63 -29.61 40.27
N PRO A 29 30.91 -29.82 40.65
CA PRO A 29 31.90 -28.74 40.69
C PRO A 29 32.15 -28.10 39.32
N ASP A 30 32.25 -28.91 38.26
CA ASP A 30 32.48 -28.44 36.89
C ASP A 30 31.27 -27.67 36.36
N ILE A 31 30.05 -28.14 36.65
CA ILE A 31 28.80 -27.46 36.27
C ILE A 31 28.67 -26.12 37.00
N VAL A 32 28.92 -26.10 38.32
CA VAL A 32 28.90 -24.85 39.11
C VAL A 32 29.95 -23.86 38.59
N ASN A 33 31.11 -24.34 38.15
CA ASN A 33 32.12 -23.48 37.55
C ASN A 33 31.65 -22.90 36.21
N HIS A 34 30.96 -23.69 35.39
CA HIS A 34 30.35 -23.21 34.13
C HIS A 34 29.28 -22.13 34.35
N LEU A 35 28.40 -22.31 35.34
CA LEU A 35 27.31 -21.36 35.64
C LEU A 35 27.82 -19.95 36.01
N LYS A 36 29.08 -19.82 36.48
CA LYS A 36 29.69 -18.50 36.72
C LYS A 36 29.80 -17.65 35.44
N ASN A 37 29.82 -18.27 34.27
CA ASN A 37 29.88 -17.58 32.99
C ASN A 37 28.54 -16.94 32.58
N ILE A 38 27.44 -17.17 33.31
CA ILE A 38 26.17 -16.50 33.02
C ILE A 38 26.32 -14.99 33.19
N THR A 39 27.06 -14.52 34.19
CA THR A 39 27.23 -13.07 34.42
C THR A 39 28.02 -12.36 33.32
N SER A 40 28.90 -13.06 32.59
CA SER A 40 29.59 -12.50 31.42
C SER A 40 28.73 -12.59 30.15
N THR A 41 27.94 -13.66 30.02
CA THR A 41 27.05 -13.87 28.86
C THR A 41 25.85 -12.93 28.89
N LEU A 42 25.23 -12.76 30.06
CA LEU A 42 24.00 -12.01 30.33
C LEU A 42 24.21 -11.03 31.51
N PRO A 43 25.01 -9.96 31.35
CA PRO A 43 25.38 -9.06 32.44
C PRO A 43 24.19 -8.33 33.08
N ASP A 44 23.12 -8.07 32.33
CA ASP A 44 21.91 -7.38 32.81
C ASP A 44 21.02 -8.24 33.71
N PHE A 45 21.21 -9.57 33.71
CA PHE A 45 20.38 -10.51 34.44
C PHE A 45 20.78 -10.58 35.91
N ASP A 46 19.83 -10.97 36.77
CA ASP A 46 20.08 -11.20 38.18
C ASP A 46 20.82 -12.53 38.41
N ILE A 47 21.11 -12.91 39.66
CA ILE A 47 22.00 -14.03 39.94
C ILE A 47 21.38 -15.36 39.49
N HIS A 48 22.08 -16.10 38.62
CA HIS A 48 21.74 -17.43 38.10
C HIS A 48 22.91 -18.44 38.26
N ASP A 49 23.86 -18.15 39.15
CA ASP A 49 25.00 -19.03 39.37
C ASP A 49 24.66 -20.24 40.27
N GLY A 50 25.68 -20.99 40.71
CA GLY A 50 25.47 -22.17 41.55
C GLY A 50 24.69 -21.91 42.86
N SER A 51 24.63 -20.67 43.36
CA SER A 51 23.79 -20.33 44.52
C SER A 51 22.30 -20.42 44.20
N HIS A 52 21.92 -20.03 42.98
CA HIS A 52 20.55 -20.14 42.48
C HIS A 52 20.14 -21.61 42.33
N SER A 53 20.98 -22.42 41.68
CA SER A 53 20.76 -23.87 41.53
C SER A 53 20.64 -24.60 42.89
N GLU A 54 21.49 -24.25 43.87
CA GLU A 54 21.41 -24.83 45.21
C GLU A 54 20.08 -24.47 45.90
N LYS A 55 19.59 -23.23 45.72
CA LYS A 55 18.29 -22.83 46.28
C LYS A 55 17.12 -23.53 45.60
N ILE A 56 17.16 -23.73 44.28
CA ILE A 56 16.15 -24.52 43.55
C ILE A 56 16.11 -25.95 44.09
N LEU A 57 17.28 -26.59 44.28
CA LEU A 57 17.36 -27.91 44.89
C LEU A 57 16.73 -27.93 46.29
N GLN A 58 17.05 -26.95 47.14
CA GLN A 58 16.45 -26.83 48.46
C GLN A 58 14.93 -26.68 48.40
N ASN A 59 14.41 -25.84 47.50
CA ASN A 59 12.98 -25.65 47.31
C ASN A 59 12.31 -26.97 46.92
N MET A 60 12.86 -27.70 45.95
CA MET A 60 12.34 -29.02 45.55
C MET A 60 12.32 -30.00 46.73
N LEU A 61 13.41 -30.08 47.51
CA LEU A 61 13.51 -30.97 48.68
C LEU A 61 12.49 -30.62 49.79
N VAL A 62 12.23 -29.33 50.01
CA VAL A 62 11.21 -28.87 50.98
C VAL A 62 9.80 -29.20 50.50
N LEU A 63 9.51 -28.96 49.22
CA LEU A 63 8.20 -29.22 48.63
C LEU A 63 7.83 -30.71 48.70
N ILE A 64 8.77 -31.61 48.38
CA ILE A 64 8.53 -33.07 48.45
C ILE A 64 8.63 -33.63 49.87
N ASP A 65 8.93 -32.80 50.87
CA ASP A 65 9.19 -33.21 52.26
C ASP A 65 10.24 -34.34 52.35
N ALA A 66 11.37 -34.14 51.67
CA ALA A 66 12.40 -35.17 51.49
C ALA A 66 12.94 -35.74 52.81
N GLN A 67 12.90 -34.97 53.91
CA GLN A 67 13.34 -35.44 55.23
C GLN A 67 12.46 -36.56 55.79
N ASN A 68 11.14 -36.50 55.56
CA ASN A 68 10.19 -37.51 56.05
C ASN A 68 9.84 -38.56 54.99
N LYS A 69 9.96 -38.21 53.70
CA LYS A 69 9.58 -39.05 52.56
C LYS A 69 10.77 -39.62 51.77
N ALA A 70 12.01 -39.59 52.29
CA ALA A 70 13.21 -40.08 51.59
C ALA A 70 13.04 -41.52 51.04
N ASN A 71 12.38 -42.40 51.79
CA ASN A 71 12.14 -43.80 51.41
C ASN A 71 11.00 -44.00 50.38
N GLN A 72 10.34 -42.93 49.93
CA GLN A 72 9.24 -43.01 48.96
C GLN A 72 9.70 -42.77 47.52
N PHE A 73 10.81 -42.03 47.33
CA PHE A 73 11.40 -41.72 46.03
C PHE A 73 12.62 -42.59 45.75
N THR A 74 12.87 -42.89 44.48
CA THR A 74 14.04 -43.70 44.07
C THR A 74 15.33 -42.87 44.11
N GLY A 75 16.48 -43.53 44.20
CA GLY A 75 17.77 -42.83 44.04
C GLY A 75 17.92 -42.16 42.68
N TYR A 76 17.31 -42.71 41.63
CA TYR A 76 17.28 -42.09 40.29
C TYR A 76 16.48 -40.78 40.29
N GLU A 77 15.35 -40.72 40.99
CA GLU A 77 14.55 -39.50 41.12
C GLU A 77 15.32 -38.42 41.87
N PHE A 78 15.95 -38.75 43.00
CA PHE A 78 16.80 -37.80 43.71
C PHE A 78 17.99 -37.34 42.86
N PHE A 79 18.64 -38.25 42.13
CA PHE A 79 19.77 -37.89 41.26
C PHE A 79 19.35 -36.91 40.17
N LEU A 80 18.24 -37.20 39.48
CA LEU A 80 17.71 -36.32 38.42
C LEU A 80 17.20 -34.99 38.99
N LEU A 81 16.55 -34.98 40.15
CA LEU A 81 16.12 -33.77 40.86
C LEU A 81 17.33 -32.90 41.22
N GLY A 82 18.37 -33.50 41.80
CA GLY A 82 19.61 -32.82 42.15
C GLY A 82 20.31 -32.22 40.93
N LEU A 83 20.56 -33.03 39.91
CA LEU A 83 21.37 -32.62 38.78
C LEU A 83 20.61 -31.66 37.85
N SER A 84 19.30 -31.82 37.68
CA SER A 84 18.49 -30.90 36.88
C SER A 84 18.47 -29.48 37.45
N ALA A 85 18.50 -29.32 38.79
CA ALA A 85 18.63 -28.01 39.43
C ALA A 85 19.89 -27.24 38.98
N TYR A 86 21.00 -27.93 38.74
CA TYR A 86 22.25 -27.32 38.24
C TYR A 86 22.31 -27.24 36.71
N MET A 87 21.61 -28.12 36.00
CA MET A 87 21.73 -28.23 34.55
C MET A 87 20.76 -27.31 33.79
N HIS A 88 19.61 -26.95 34.36
CA HIS A 88 18.54 -26.23 33.65
C HIS A 88 18.98 -24.87 33.06
N ASP A 89 19.84 -24.14 33.77
CA ASP A 89 20.37 -22.83 33.36
C ASP A 89 21.73 -22.90 32.65
N THR A 90 22.30 -24.08 32.44
CA THR A 90 23.64 -24.18 31.79
C THR A 90 23.67 -23.61 30.37
N GLY A 91 22.52 -23.57 29.70
CA GLY A 91 22.32 -22.94 28.40
C GLY A 91 22.33 -21.41 28.42
N MET A 92 22.21 -20.77 29.59
CA MET A 92 22.39 -19.31 29.71
C MET A 92 23.88 -18.91 29.73
N ALA A 93 24.77 -19.84 30.06
CA ALA A 93 26.22 -19.64 30.00
C ALA A 93 26.75 -20.14 28.66
N MET A 94 27.11 -19.19 27.79
CA MET A 94 27.66 -19.48 26.48
C MET A 94 29.19 -19.44 26.53
N PRO A 95 29.90 -20.42 25.94
CA PRO A 95 31.34 -20.36 25.85
C PRO A 95 31.79 -19.24 24.91
N GLU A 96 33.02 -18.74 25.10
CA GLU A 96 33.55 -17.56 24.42
C GLU A 96 33.47 -17.66 22.88
N TRP A 97 33.77 -18.83 22.32
CA TRP A 97 33.74 -19.04 20.87
C TRP A 97 32.33 -18.90 20.28
N GLU A 98 31.27 -19.23 21.01
CA GLU A 98 29.89 -19.03 20.55
C GLU A 98 29.50 -17.55 20.60
N VAL A 99 29.92 -16.83 21.65
CA VAL A 99 29.66 -15.39 21.77
C VAL A 99 30.41 -14.61 20.70
N LYS A 100 31.68 -14.94 20.42
CA LYS A 100 32.46 -14.35 19.34
C LYS A 100 31.78 -14.55 18.00
N LEU A 101 31.35 -15.78 17.73
CA LEU A 101 30.69 -16.14 16.48
C LEU A 101 29.34 -15.41 16.31
N PHE A 102 28.59 -15.18 17.39
CA PHE A 102 27.40 -14.34 17.38
C PHE A 102 27.73 -12.87 17.10
N LYS A 103 28.75 -12.31 17.76
CA LYS A 103 29.21 -10.93 17.50
C LYS A 103 29.66 -10.72 16.04
N MET A 104 30.37 -11.70 15.45
CA MET A 104 30.81 -11.64 14.05
C MET A 104 29.66 -11.46 13.05
N ILE A 105 28.46 -11.97 13.35
CA ILE A 105 27.31 -11.85 12.43
C ILE A 105 26.47 -10.61 12.68
N GLU A 106 26.59 -9.96 13.84
CA GLU A 106 25.79 -8.79 14.21
C GLU A 106 26.20 -7.56 13.38
N GLY A 107 25.25 -6.65 13.12
CA GLY A 107 25.48 -5.42 12.36
C GLY A 107 24.90 -5.48 10.95
N SER A 108 24.68 -4.31 10.35
CA SER A 108 24.13 -4.15 9.00
C SER A 108 25.08 -3.32 8.12
N HIS A 109 24.72 -3.12 6.85
CA HIS A 109 25.47 -2.21 5.97
C HIS A 109 25.41 -0.75 6.46
N GLU A 110 24.27 -0.30 6.98
CA GLU A 110 24.09 1.07 7.49
C GLU A 110 24.73 1.25 8.88
N PHE A 111 24.67 0.22 9.72
CA PHE A 111 25.19 0.21 11.08
C PHE A 111 26.14 -0.98 11.28
N PRO A 112 27.36 -0.92 10.73
CA PRO A 112 28.33 -1.97 10.93
C PRO A 112 28.77 -2.01 12.40
N LEU A 113 28.80 -3.21 12.98
CA LEU A 113 29.27 -3.43 14.33
C LEU A 113 30.67 -4.03 14.27
N TYR A 114 31.64 -3.24 14.68
CA TYR A 114 33.02 -3.68 14.86
C TYR A 114 33.25 -4.00 16.33
N ASP A 115 33.78 -5.19 16.58
CA ASP A 115 34.33 -5.59 17.87
C ASP A 115 35.86 -5.62 17.74
N GLU A 116 36.56 -4.90 18.61
CA GLU A 116 38.03 -4.76 18.57
C GLU A 116 38.75 -6.08 18.84
N ASP A 117 38.07 -7.04 19.47
CA ASP A 117 38.59 -8.38 19.75
C ASP A 117 38.36 -9.37 18.59
N LEU A 118 37.77 -8.92 17.46
CA LEU A 118 37.46 -9.74 16.29
C LEU A 118 38.19 -9.25 15.03
N ASP A 119 38.92 -10.16 14.37
CA ASP A 119 39.64 -9.87 13.13
C ASP A 119 38.70 -9.57 11.94
N MET A 120 37.42 -9.93 12.03
CA MET A 120 36.44 -9.76 10.96
C MET A 120 35.00 -9.68 11.51
N ASN A 121 34.16 -8.87 10.85
CA ASN A 121 32.71 -8.81 11.08
C ASN A 121 31.94 -8.91 9.76
N LEU A 122 30.98 -9.82 9.67
CA LEU A 122 30.18 -10.07 8.47
C LEU A 122 29.04 -9.07 8.30
N ASN A 123 28.55 -8.48 9.39
CA ASN A 123 27.39 -7.59 9.42
C ASN A 123 26.22 -8.21 8.63
N SER A 124 25.70 -9.33 9.16
CA SER A 124 24.72 -10.18 8.47
C SER A 124 23.27 -9.73 8.64
N ASP A 125 23.00 -8.72 9.47
CA ASP A 125 21.64 -8.25 9.67
C ASP A 125 21.06 -7.70 8.36
N LEU A 126 19.77 -7.99 8.13
CA LEU A 126 19.03 -7.66 6.90
C LEU A 126 19.53 -8.41 5.65
N LYS A 127 20.48 -9.34 5.78
CA LYS A 127 20.92 -10.26 4.71
C LYS A 127 20.26 -11.62 4.88
N LYS A 128 20.35 -12.45 3.84
CA LYS A 128 19.87 -13.83 3.87
C LYS A 128 20.68 -14.64 4.90
N PRO A 129 20.04 -15.40 5.80
CA PRO A 129 20.74 -16.33 6.69
C PRO A 129 21.51 -17.39 5.90
N PHE A 130 22.64 -17.84 6.46
CA PHE A 130 23.43 -18.90 5.86
C PHE A 130 22.66 -20.22 5.77
N SER A 131 22.90 -20.97 4.71
CA SER A 131 22.70 -22.41 4.70
C SER A 131 23.66 -23.08 5.69
N ILE A 132 23.35 -24.32 6.07
CA ILE A 132 24.23 -25.08 7.00
C ILE A 132 25.63 -25.27 6.38
N ILE A 133 25.73 -25.40 5.05
CA ILE A 133 27.00 -25.56 4.34
C ILE A 133 27.79 -24.24 4.40
N GLU A 134 27.18 -23.11 4.01
CA GLU A 134 27.83 -21.80 4.08
C GLU A 134 28.31 -21.45 5.50
N ALA A 135 27.52 -21.77 6.52
CA ALA A 135 27.91 -21.57 7.92
C ALA A 135 29.10 -22.47 8.33
N LYS A 136 29.15 -23.72 7.86
CA LYS A 136 30.28 -24.62 8.11
C LYS A 136 31.55 -24.13 7.44
N ASP A 137 31.47 -23.77 6.17
CA ASP A 137 32.60 -23.27 5.38
C ASP A 137 33.16 -21.99 6.03
N PHE A 138 32.28 -21.06 6.43
CA PHE A 138 32.67 -19.87 7.17
C PHE A 138 33.42 -20.18 8.48
N ILE A 139 32.93 -21.15 9.27
CA ILE A 139 33.60 -21.54 10.53
C ILE A 139 34.96 -22.17 10.26
N LEU A 140 35.08 -23.03 9.23
CA LEU A 140 36.32 -23.69 8.84
C LEU A 140 37.40 -22.70 8.36
N GLU A 141 37.00 -21.66 7.62
CA GLU A 141 37.89 -20.61 7.17
C GLU A 141 38.40 -19.71 8.32
N ASN A 142 37.68 -19.67 9.44
CA ASN A 142 37.91 -18.73 10.55
C ASN A 142 38.16 -19.42 11.91
N THR A 143 38.59 -20.68 11.90
CA THR A 143 38.81 -21.49 13.12
C THR A 143 39.70 -20.80 14.14
N GLN A 144 40.82 -20.18 13.70
CA GLN A 144 41.78 -19.53 14.59
C GLN A 144 41.17 -18.37 15.40
N THR A 145 40.30 -17.56 14.77
CA THR A 145 39.65 -16.42 15.43
C THR A 145 38.45 -16.88 16.28
N ILE A 146 37.71 -17.90 15.84
CA ILE A 146 36.50 -18.37 16.54
C ILE A 146 36.86 -19.17 17.80
N TYR A 147 37.66 -20.24 17.66
CA TYR A 147 37.93 -21.18 18.75
C TYR A 147 39.39 -21.65 18.86
N GLY A 148 40.26 -21.26 17.92
CA GLY A 148 41.68 -21.62 17.92
C GLY A 148 41.91 -23.08 17.53
N ASP A 149 42.47 -23.85 18.47
CA ASP A 149 42.78 -25.27 18.29
C ASP A 149 41.81 -26.12 19.11
N PHE A 150 41.06 -27.00 18.44
CA PHE A 150 40.10 -27.89 19.10
C PHE A 150 40.74 -28.71 20.22
N ALA A 151 42.02 -29.10 20.08
CA ALA A 151 42.73 -29.87 21.10
C ALA A 151 42.93 -29.11 22.42
N LYS A 152 42.86 -27.77 22.40
CA LYS A 152 42.96 -26.92 23.61
C LYS A 152 41.62 -26.78 24.33
N ILE A 153 40.50 -26.82 23.59
CA ILE A 153 39.15 -26.67 24.16
C ILE A 153 38.45 -28.00 24.46
N LYS A 154 38.99 -29.14 24.01
CA LYS A 154 38.42 -30.49 24.22
C LYS A 154 38.19 -30.91 25.69
N ASN A 155 38.74 -30.17 26.66
CA ASN A 155 38.54 -30.44 28.07
C ASN A 155 37.32 -29.69 28.65
N TYR A 156 36.68 -28.84 27.86
CA TYR A 156 35.44 -28.17 28.26
C TYR A 156 34.33 -29.20 28.52
N ILE A 157 33.60 -29.03 29.63
CA ILE A 157 32.67 -30.04 30.15
C ILE A 157 31.58 -30.46 29.16
N PHE A 158 31.09 -29.53 28.32
CA PHE A 158 30.01 -29.77 27.36
C PHE A 158 30.48 -29.80 25.90
N ILE A 159 31.77 -30.08 25.64
CA ILE A 159 32.29 -30.19 24.27
C ILE A 159 31.73 -31.44 23.56
N GLU A 160 31.54 -31.36 22.25
CA GLU A 160 31.22 -32.51 21.41
C GLU A 160 32.37 -33.53 21.33
N ASN A 161 32.04 -34.77 20.96
CA ASN A 161 32.98 -35.89 20.93
C ASN A 161 34.13 -35.71 19.92
N ASN A 162 33.91 -34.95 18.85
CA ASN A 162 34.89 -34.68 17.80
C ASN A 162 34.65 -33.27 17.20
N GLU A 163 35.66 -32.77 16.48
CA GLU A 163 35.63 -31.43 15.91
C GLU A 163 34.57 -31.26 14.80
N GLU A 164 34.26 -32.32 14.05
CA GLU A 164 33.23 -32.26 13.00
C GLU A 164 31.83 -32.02 13.60
N ASP A 165 31.47 -32.75 14.66
CA ASP A 165 30.22 -32.57 15.40
C ASP A 165 30.15 -31.19 16.06
N PHE A 166 31.28 -30.72 16.61
CA PHE A 166 31.41 -29.37 17.18
C PHE A 166 31.12 -28.28 16.14
N ILE A 167 31.79 -28.32 14.97
CA ILE A 167 31.57 -27.37 13.87
C ILE A 167 30.13 -27.45 13.35
N SER A 168 29.60 -28.66 13.21
CA SER A 168 28.21 -28.89 12.79
C SER A 168 27.20 -28.27 13.76
N ASN A 169 27.47 -28.31 15.06
CA ASN A 169 26.63 -27.66 16.06
C ASN A 169 26.75 -26.13 16.00
N LEU A 170 27.98 -25.60 15.93
CA LEU A 170 28.20 -24.15 15.76
C LEU A 170 27.48 -23.60 14.52
N ALA A 171 27.58 -24.29 13.38
CA ALA A 171 26.89 -23.91 12.16
C ALA A 171 25.37 -23.85 12.34
N LYS A 172 24.78 -24.81 13.05
CA LYS A 172 23.34 -24.80 13.37
C LYS A 172 22.97 -23.64 14.29
N LYS A 173 23.76 -23.38 15.33
CA LYS A 173 23.54 -22.26 16.28
C LYS A 173 23.58 -20.91 15.57
N VAL A 174 24.60 -20.65 14.74
CA VAL A 174 24.74 -19.39 13.99
C VAL A 174 23.59 -19.19 13.03
N ARG A 175 23.26 -20.24 12.25
CA ARG A 175 22.13 -20.17 11.34
C ARG A 175 20.84 -19.84 12.10
N ASN A 176 20.58 -20.52 13.21
CA ASN A 176 19.38 -20.26 14.02
C ASN A 176 19.39 -18.84 14.59
N TYR A 177 20.55 -18.31 14.97
CA TYR A 177 20.69 -16.94 15.44
C TYR A 177 20.43 -15.91 14.32
N GLN A 178 20.99 -16.10 13.12
CA GLN A 178 20.68 -15.27 11.94
C GLN A 178 19.20 -15.30 11.57
N VAL A 179 18.57 -16.48 11.61
CA VAL A 179 17.12 -16.63 11.38
C VAL A 179 16.37 -15.84 12.45
N PHE A 180 16.66 -16.06 13.73
CA PHE A 180 16.01 -15.34 14.84
C PHE A 180 16.08 -13.82 14.65
N ARG A 181 17.27 -13.28 14.36
CA ARG A 181 17.48 -11.84 14.13
C ARG A 181 16.71 -11.31 12.92
N SER A 182 16.57 -12.11 11.87
CA SER A 182 15.75 -11.76 10.71
C SER A 182 14.27 -11.56 11.05
N GLY A 183 13.79 -12.15 12.16
CA GLY A 183 12.47 -11.89 12.73
C GLY A 183 12.24 -10.46 13.20
N TYR A 184 13.31 -9.69 13.41
CA TYR A 184 13.30 -8.30 13.89
C TYR A 184 13.70 -7.30 12.80
N LYS A 185 13.66 -7.71 11.52
CA LYS A 185 14.01 -6.88 10.36
C LYS A 185 13.27 -5.55 10.34
N SER A 186 11.99 -5.54 10.71
CA SER A 186 11.17 -4.32 10.75
C SER A 186 11.70 -3.34 11.80
N SER A 187 11.89 -3.79 13.04
CA SER A 187 12.44 -2.97 14.13
C SER A 187 13.84 -2.45 13.82
N LEU A 188 14.72 -3.30 13.27
CA LEU A 188 16.08 -2.91 12.91
C LEU A 188 16.14 -1.84 11.80
N ARG A 189 15.15 -1.79 10.89
CA ARG A 189 15.05 -0.77 9.83
C ARG A 189 14.52 0.59 10.31
N GLU A 190 13.83 0.62 11.45
CA GLU A 190 13.28 1.86 12.01
C GLU A 190 14.32 2.68 12.78
N ILE A 191 15.38 2.02 13.24
CA ILE A 191 16.49 2.63 14.00
C ILE A 191 17.20 3.68 13.15
N ARG A 192 17.46 4.85 13.74
CA ARG A 192 18.05 5.99 13.03
C ARG A 192 19.49 6.28 13.44
N ASP A 193 19.99 5.67 14.51
CA ASP A 193 21.35 5.90 14.99
C ASP A 193 22.06 4.63 15.49
N LEU A 194 23.40 4.67 15.44
CA LEU A 194 24.25 3.53 15.79
C LEU A 194 24.17 3.14 17.27
N LYS A 195 23.89 4.10 18.18
CA LYS A 195 23.85 3.82 19.62
C LYS A 195 22.59 3.01 19.94
N GLU A 196 21.46 3.41 19.39
CA GLU A 196 20.21 2.65 19.46
C GLU A 196 20.38 1.26 18.83
N TYR A 197 21.02 1.17 17.66
CA TYR A 197 21.29 -0.11 17.00
C TYR A 197 22.12 -1.06 17.87
N LYS A 198 23.21 -0.55 18.48
CA LYS A 198 24.07 -1.34 19.38
C LYS A 198 23.30 -1.90 20.56
N ARG A 199 22.45 -1.08 21.19
CA ARG A 199 21.60 -1.50 22.31
C ARG A 199 20.61 -2.58 21.88
N GLU A 200 19.93 -2.38 20.75
CA GLU A 200 18.97 -3.36 20.26
C GLU A 200 19.63 -4.67 19.83
N SER A 201 20.78 -4.60 19.13
CA SER A 201 21.56 -5.79 18.78
C SER A 201 21.96 -6.61 20.00
N LEU A 202 22.37 -5.93 21.08
CA LEU A 202 22.71 -6.55 22.36
C LEU A 202 21.48 -7.22 23.00
N ASN A 203 20.35 -6.53 23.04
CA ASN A 203 19.08 -7.07 23.55
C ASN A 203 18.65 -8.32 22.78
N LEU A 204 18.76 -8.31 21.45
CA LEU A 204 18.42 -9.46 20.60
C LEU A 204 19.31 -10.68 20.90
N ARG A 205 20.61 -10.47 21.16
CA ARG A 205 21.50 -11.57 21.58
C ARG A 205 21.03 -12.15 22.91
N TYR A 206 20.77 -11.31 23.90
CA TYR A 206 20.32 -11.74 25.23
C TYR A 206 18.99 -12.49 25.15
N GLU A 207 18.05 -11.99 24.36
CA GLU A 207 16.76 -12.62 24.18
C GLU A 207 16.88 -13.96 23.44
N PHE A 208 17.75 -14.06 22.43
CA PHE A 208 18.01 -15.33 21.75
C PHE A 208 18.53 -16.40 22.72
N ILE A 209 19.51 -16.04 23.56
CA ILE A 209 20.07 -16.95 24.56
C ILE A 209 18.99 -17.31 25.58
N ARG A 210 18.24 -16.33 26.10
CA ARG A 210 17.18 -16.56 27.09
C ARG A 210 16.07 -17.46 26.56
N ILE A 211 15.57 -17.24 25.34
CA ILE A 211 14.47 -18.06 24.81
C ILE A 211 14.94 -19.49 24.52
N ASN A 212 16.21 -19.68 24.12
CA ASN A 212 16.73 -21.00 23.74
C ASN A 212 17.53 -21.71 24.84
N HIS A 213 17.66 -21.14 26.05
CA HIS A 213 18.53 -21.70 27.09
C HIS A 213 18.16 -23.14 27.45
N HIS A 214 16.87 -23.48 27.57
CA HIS A 214 16.42 -24.85 27.83
C HIS A 214 16.82 -25.85 26.73
N ILE A 215 16.84 -25.42 25.46
CA ILE A 215 17.34 -26.22 24.32
C ILE A 215 18.86 -26.39 24.41
N PHE A 216 19.59 -25.32 24.77
CA PHE A 216 21.03 -25.37 24.97
C PHE A 216 21.41 -26.26 26.17
N SER A 217 20.65 -26.19 27.26
CA SER A 217 20.78 -27.05 28.44
C SER A 217 20.47 -28.51 28.11
N GLU A 218 19.45 -28.81 27.30
CA GLU A 218 19.20 -30.15 26.79
C GLU A 218 20.43 -30.70 26.06
N LYS A 219 21.02 -29.90 25.17
CA LYS A 219 22.24 -30.27 24.44
C LYS A 219 23.43 -30.48 25.37
N ASN A 220 23.63 -29.62 26.36
CA ASN A 220 24.67 -29.78 27.39
C ASN A 220 24.50 -31.11 28.14
N CYS A 221 23.27 -31.47 28.52
CA CYS A 221 22.96 -32.76 29.13
C CYS A 221 23.32 -33.93 28.22
N LYS A 222 22.96 -33.85 26.93
CA LYS A 222 23.30 -34.88 25.92
C LYS A 222 24.82 -35.02 25.75
N ASN A 223 25.59 -33.94 25.83
CA ASN A 223 27.05 -33.99 25.74
C ASN A 223 27.70 -34.64 26.98
N LEU A 224 26.97 -34.83 28.10
CA LEU A 224 27.43 -35.60 29.26
C LEU A 224 27.21 -37.12 29.14
N THR A 225 26.57 -37.60 28.06
CA THR A 225 26.19 -39.01 27.88
C THR A 225 27.36 -39.98 28.10
N SER A 226 28.54 -39.69 27.52
CA SER A 226 29.73 -40.53 27.69
C SER A 226 30.17 -40.63 29.14
N LYS A 227 30.20 -39.50 29.87
CA LYS A 227 30.56 -39.46 31.31
C LYS A 227 29.59 -40.27 32.18
N PHE A 228 28.30 -40.28 31.82
CA PHE A 228 27.29 -41.11 32.48
C PHE A 228 27.52 -42.59 32.19
N GLN A 229 27.73 -42.95 30.92
CA GLN A 229 28.01 -44.33 30.50
C GLN A 229 29.28 -44.88 31.14
N ASP A 230 30.33 -44.08 31.25
CA ASP A 230 31.61 -44.47 31.86
C ASP A 230 31.48 -44.73 33.37
N SER A 231 30.65 -43.94 34.06
CA SER A 231 30.53 -44.02 35.53
C SER A 231 29.49 -45.04 36.00
N LEU A 232 28.41 -45.22 35.21
CA LEU A 232 27.26 -46.04 35.55
C LEU A 232 27.25 -47.37 34.79
N GLY A 233 27.77 -47.38 33.56
CA GLY A 233 27.86 -48.55 32.68
C GLY A 233 26.77 -48.59 31.59
N GLY A 234 27.16 -49.00 30.38
CA GLY A 234 26.27 -49.49 29.33
C GLY A 234 25.21 -48.50 28.81
N THR A 235 24.08 -49.05 28.36
CA THR A 235 22.97 -48.31 27.70
C THR A 235 22.12 -47.49 28.66
N TRP A 236 22.04 -47.87 29.94
CA TRP A 236 21.16 -47.22 30.91
C TRP A 236 21.72 -45.89 31.45
N GLY A 237 23.05 -45.75 31.57
CA GLY A 237 23.68 -44.46 31.83
C GLY A 237 23.36 -43.43 30.75
N GLY A 238 23.32 -43.86 29.48
CA GLY A 238 22.88 -43.02 28.37
C GLY A 238 21.40 -42.63 28.44
N LYS A 239 20.52 -43.57 28.80
CA LYS A 239 19.09 -43.27 29.04
C LYS A 239 18.91 -42.24 30.16
N LEU A 240 19.68 -42.32 31.25
CA LEU A 240 19.61 -41.36 32.35
C LEU A 240 20.04 -39.95 31.92
N ALA A 241 21.05 -39.83 31.05
CA ALA A 241 21.44 -38.55 30.45
C ALA A 241 20.35 -38.00 29.51
N GLU A 242 19.70 -38.87 28.73
CA GLU A 242 18.56 -38.50 27.88
C GLU A 242 17.36 -38.01 28.71
N ASP A 243 17.05 -38.68 29.82
CA ASP A 243 15.95 -38.29 30.70
C ASP A 243 16.25 -36.98 31.44
N LEU A 244 17.50 -36.76 31.87
CA LEU A 244 17.94 -35.46 32.39
C LEU A 244 17.80 -34.35 31.35
N ALA A 245 18.18 -34.64 30.10
CA ALA A 245 18.04 -33.71 28.99
C ALA A 245 16.57 -33.36 28.73
N LYS A 246 15.66 -34.35 28.77
CA LYS A 246 14.21 -34.13 28.67
C LYS A 246 13.68 -33.26 29.80
N ILE A 247 14.11 -33.46 31.05
CA ILE A 247 13.69 -32.63 32.19
C ILE A 247 14.15 -31.17 31.98
N CYS A 248 15.41 -30.98 31.60
CA CYS A 248 15.98 -29.66 31.33
C CYS A 248 15.40 -29.01 30.06
N LEU A 249 14.88 -29.77 29.10
CA LEU A 249 14.13 -29.19 27.99
C LEU A 249 12.73 -28.75 28.46
N GLY A 250 12.02 -29.65 29.15
CA GLY A 250 10.63 -29.48 29.55
C GLY A 250 10.37 -28.32 30.53
N HIS A 251 11.40 -27.81 31.23
CA HIS A 251 11.21 -26.63 32.07
C HIS A 251 10.92 -25.36 31.27
N GLY A 252 11.37 -25.28 30.01
CA GLY A 252 11.11 -24.15 29.11
C GLY A 252 9.94 -24.36 28.13
N LEU A 253 9.40 -25.58 28.01
CA LEU A 253 8.28 -25.89 27.11
C LEU A 253 6.92 -25.45 27.68
N ASP A 254 5.88 -25.43 26.84
CA ASP A 254 4.51 -25.33 27.35
C ASP A 254 4.11 -26.62 28.09
N TYR A 255 3.27 -26.49 29.12
CA TYR A 255 2.84 -27.64 29.92
C TYR A 255 2.11 -28.71 29.10
N SER A 256 1.43 -28.33 28.00
CA SER A 256 0.77 -29.29 27.11
C SER A 256 1.75 -30.30 26.48
N GLU A 257 2.99 -29.90 26.22
CA GLU A 257 4.06 -30.78 25.73
C GLU A 257 4.60 -31.66 26.86
N VAL A 258 4.85 -31.08 28.04
CA VAL A 258 5.30 -31.79 29.24
C VAL A 258 4.28 -32.84 29.70
N ASN A 259 3.00 -32.58 29.48
CA ASN A 259 1.93 -33.52 29.84
C ASN A 259 2.01 -34.85 29.08
N ASN A 260 2.77 -34.93 27.99
CA ASN A 260 3.02 -36.17 27.24
C ASN A 260 4.23 -36.96 27.78
N TYR A 261 4.95 -36.45 28.78
CA TYR A 261 6.16 -37.11 29.31
C TYR A 261 5.82 -38.40 30.08
N GLU A 262 6.79 -39.31 30.11
CA GLU A 262 6.66 -40.59 30.81
C GLU A 262 6.55 -40.40 32.33
N VAL A 263 5.57 -41.05 32.95
CA VAL A 263 5.41 -41.09 34.42
C VAL A 263 6.31 -42.13 35.08
N LYS A 264 6.80 -43.12 34.31
CA LYS A 264 7.75 -44.14 34.79
C LYS A 264 8.79 -44.48 33.71
N SER A 265 9.88 -43.73 33.67
CA SER A 265 11.06 -44.12 32.89
C SER A 265 11.86 -45.17 33.65
N ARG A 266 12.07 -46.36 33.08
CA ARG A 266 12.66 -47.52 33.77
C ARG A 266 14.17 -47.63 33.61
N TYR A 267 14.85 -48.07 34.67
CA TYR A 267 16.29 -48.33 34.74
C TYR A 267 16.59 -49.75 35.25
N VAL A 268 17.79 -49.96 35.79
CA VAL A 268 18.28 -51.27 36.25
C VAL A 268 17.43 -51.78 37.44
N ASN A 269 17.27 -53.10 37.55
CA ASN A 269 16.60 -53.78 38.66
C ASN A 269 15.11 -53.40 38.89
N GLY A 270 14.45 -52.81 37.89
CA GLY A 270 13.04 -52.42 38.00
C GLY A 270 12.81 -51.05 38.63
N ASN A 271 13.88 -50.33 38.96
CA ASN A 271 13.84 -48.96 39.44
C ASN A 271 13.38 -48.01 38.32
N TYR A 272 12.81 -46.87 38.68
CA TYR A 272 12.28 -45.91 37.71
C TYR A 272 12.40 -44.46 38.22
N ALA A 273 12.18 -43.50 37.32
CA ALA A 273 11.95 -42.11 37.68
C ALA A 273 10.69 -41.56 37.00
N ASN A 274 9.97 -40.71 37.73
CA ASN A 274 8.84 -39.98 37.20
C ASN A 274 9.28 -38.69 36.51
N ILE A 275 9.62 -38.80 35.23
CA ILE A 275 10.15 -37.68 34.43
C ILE A 275 9.18 -36.50 34.41
N LYS A 276 7.88 -36.78 34.22
CA LYS A 276 6.85 -35.74 34.25
C LYS A 276 6.81 -34.98 35.58
N PHE A 277 6.81 -35.69 36.71
CA PHE A 277 6.84 -35.06 38.03
C PHE A 277 8.10 -34.23 38.24
N LEU A 278 9.27 -34.79 37.91
CA LEU A 278 10.55 -34.09 38.07
C LEU A 278 10.60 -32.80 37.24
N THR A 279 10.04 -32.80 36.02
CA THR A 279 9.89 -31.59 35.20
C THR A 279 8.97 -30.57 35.87
N VAL A 280 7.80 -30.99 36.38
CA VAL A 280 6.86 -30.11 37.10
C VAL A 280 7.52 -29.51 38.36
N MET A 281 8.30 -30.32 39.09
CA MET A 281 9.03 -29.88 40.27
C MET A 281 10.10 -28.84 39.94
N LEU A 282 10.89 -29.06 38.90
CA LEU A 282 11.91 -28.11 38.45
C LEU A 282 11.27 -26.77 38.05
N ARG A 283 10.19 -26.81 37.24
CA ARG A 283 9.43 -25.62 36.83
C ARG A 283 8.94 -24.83 38.03
N LEU A 284 8.28 -25.50 38.98
CA LEU A 284 7.73 -24.84 40.15
C LEU A 284 8.82 -24.26 41.05
N ALA A 285 9.90 -25.00 41.30
CA ALA A 285 10.98 -24.55 42.19
C ALA A 285 11.81 -23.40 41.61
N ASP A 286 12.00 -23.36 40.29
CA ASP A 286 12.67 -22.27 39.59
C ASP A 286 11.88 -20.95 39.72
N VAL A 287 10.60 -20.96 39.34
CA VAL A 287 9.75 -19.75 39.40
C VAL A 287 9.48 -19.25 40.83
N ILE A 288 9.56 -20.14 41.84
CA ILE A 288 9.46 -19.76 43.24
C ILE A 288 10.68 -18.95 43.70
N HIS A 289 11.87 -19.19 43.14
CA HIS A 289 13.08 -18.51 43.57
C HIS A 289 13.16 -17.06 43.05
N PHE A 290 12.31 -16.21 43.59
CA PHE A 290 12.22 -14.78 43.31
C PHE A 290 12.34 -13.97 44.61
N SER A 291 13.57 -13.75 45.06
CA SER A 291 13.86 -13.06 46.33
C SER A 291 14.93 -11.98 46.18
N TYR A 292 15.05 -11.13 47.21
CA TYR A 292 16.06 -10.08 47.33
C TYR A 292 17.50 -10.58 47.08
N GLU A 293 17.81 -11.82 47.52
CA GLU A 293 19.15 -12.41 47.40
C GLU A 293 19.61 -12.56 45.94
N ARG A 294 18.68 -12.70 44.97
CA ARG A 294 19.06 -12.76 43.56
C ARG A 294 19.50 -11.42 42.99
N ALA A 295 19.10 -10.29 43.58
CA ALA A 295 19.35 -8.96 43.05
C ALA A 295 19.96 -7.97 44.08
N PRO A 296 21.13 -8.27 44.68
CA PRO A 296 21.72 -7.39 45.70
C PRO A 296 22.03 -5.98 45.18
N LYS A 297 21.71 -4.94 45.96
CA LYS A 297 21.94 -3.54 45.58
C LYS A 297 23.41 -3.23 45.25
N SER A 298 24.36 -3.84 45.97
CA SER A 298 25.79 -3.69 45.72
C SER A 298 26.20 -4.22 44.34
N LEU A 299 25.68 -5.38 43.95
CA LEU A 299 25.95 -5.97 42.65
C LEU A 299 25.31 -5.13 41.53
N GLN A 300 24.07 -4.68 41.72
CA GLN A 300 23.40 -3.80 40.75
C GLN A 300 24.18 -2.50 40.52
N ALA A 301 24.69 -1.86 41.58
CA ALA A 301 25.44 -0.61 41.47
C ALA A 301 26.74 -0.77 40.65
N SER A 302 27.31 -1.98 40.62
CA SER A 302 28.47 -2.30 39.77
C SER A 302 28.10 -2.69 38.33
N LYS A 303 26.82 -3.01 38.07
CA LYS A 303 26.30 -3.40 36.75
C LYS A 303 25.71 -2.19 36.03
N MET A 304 26.12 -1.96 34.78
CA MET A 304 25.51 -0.95 33.91
C MET A 304 24.29 -1.53 33.18
N ILE A 305 23.23 -1.84 33.93
CA ILE A 305 22.01 -2.45 33.37
C ILE A 305 21.29 -1.44 32.47
N ASP A 306 21.21 -1.73 31.18
CA ASP A 306 20.53 -0.87 30.19
C ASP A 306 19.12 -1.38 29.86
N ASN A 307 18.90 -2.71 29.92
CA ASN A 307 17.60 -3.29 29.64
C ASN A 307 16.53 -2.92 30.70
N GLN A 308 15.44 -2.29 30.28
CA GLN A 308 14.39 -1.80 31.18
C GLN A 308 13.64 -2.92 31.91
N ILE A 309 13.41 -4.06 31.26
CA ILE A 309 12.70 -5.21 31.85
C ILE A 309 13.59 -5.83 32.92
N SER A 310 14.86 -6.07 32.60
CA SER A 310 15.84 -6.54 33.59
C SER A 310 15.89 -5.57 34.77
N LEU A 311 15.98 -4.25 34.53
CA LEU A 311 15.98 -3.26 35.60
C LEU A 311 14.74 -3.34 36.51
N LEU A 312 13.56 -3.66 35.97
CA LEU A 312 12.35 -3.91 36.77
C LEU A 312 12.49 -5.17 37.62
N HIS A 313 12.95 -6.29 37.04
CA HIS A 313 13.20 -7.53 37.79
C HIS A 313 14.15 -7.31 38.97
N TRP A 314 15.19 -6.50 38.79
CA TRP A 314 16.10 -6.13 39.87
C TRP A 314 15.42 -5.24 40.92
N LYS A 315 14.75 -4.16 40.49
CA LYS A 315 14.12 -3.20 41.40
C LYS A 315 13.04 -3.84 42.27
N VAL A 316 12.18 -4.69 41.69
CA VAL A 316 11.12 -5.37 42.46
C VAL A 316 11.70 -6.21 43.57
N LYS A 317 12.73 -7.02 43.30
CA LYS A 317 13.39 -7.85 44.32
C LYS A 317 14.02 -7.00 45.44
N GLN A 318 14.46 -5.79 45.12
CA GLN A 318 15.06 -4.84 46.06
C GLN A 318 14.06 -4.13 46.99
N GLU A 319 12.76 -4.26 46.76
CA GLU A 319 11.67 -3.79 47.65
C GLU A 319 11.42 -4.76 48.83
N GLY A 320 12.45 -5.52 49.23
CA GLY A 320 12.39 -6.47 50.34
C GLY A 320 11.58 -7.73 50.03
N VAL A 321 11.53 -8.15 48.76
CA VAL A 321 10.76 -9.34 48.38
C VAL A 321 11.44 -10.61 48.85
N ASP A 322 10.69 -11.47 49.53
CA ASP A 322 11.16 -12.79 49.97
C ASP A 322 10.00 -13.81 49.99
N TYR A 323 10.33 -15.10 50.10
CA TYR A 323 9.34 -16.19 50.10
C TYR A 323 9.62 -17.29 51.13
N TRP A 324 8.56 -18.00 51.52
CA TRP A 324 8.62 -19.13 52.45
C TRP A 324 7.78 -20.30 51.95
N LEU A 325 8.30 -21.51 52.19
CA LEU A 325 7.64 -22.78 51.83
C LEU A 325 7.26 -23.60 53.08
N THR A 326 7.43 -23.04 54.26
CA THR A 326 7.20 -23.71 55.56
C THR A 326 5.82 -23.46 56.15
N ASP A 327 5.04 -22.57 55.55
CA ASP A 327 3.72 -22.19 56.04
C ASP A 327 2.67 -23.22 55.61
N PHE A 328 1.61 -23.33 56.42
CA PHE A 328 0.47 -24.19 56.14
C PHE A 328 -0.82 -23.44 56.37
N ASN A 329 -1.78 -23.62 55.47
CA ASN A 329 -3.10 -23.03 55.59
C ASN A 329 -3.95 -23.75 56.66
N ALA A 330 -5.14 -23.21 56.95
CA ALA A 330 -6.07 -23.80 57.93
C ALA A 330 -6.54 -25.23 57.59
N LYS A 331 -6.36 -25.70 56.36
CA LYS A 331 -6.67 -27.05 55.90
C LYS A 331 -5.46 -27.99 55.97
N GLY A 332 -4.32 -27.53 56.48
CA GLY A 332 -3.07 -28.29 56.54
C GLY A 332 -2.33 -28.40 55.19
N GLN A 333 -2.71 -27.61 54.19
CA GLN A 333 -2.01 -27.57 52.90
C GLN A 333 -0.83 -26.60 52.98
N ARG A 334 0.31 -26.98 52.40
CA ARG A 334 1.52 -26.15 52.34
C ARG A 334 1.28 -24.90 51.49
N GLU A 335 1.62 -23.74 52.01
CA GLU A 335 1.53 -22.47 51.28
C GLU A 335 2.90 -22.08 50.69
N ILE A 336 2.84 -21.49 49.50
CA ILE A 336 3.96 -20.72 48.93
C ILE A 336 3.66 -19.27 49.30
N SER A 337 4.33 -18.73 50.31
CA SER A 337 4.08 -17.40 50.85
C SER A 337 5.09 -16.40 50.32
N PHE A 338 4.65 -15.20 49.94
CA PHE A 338 5.52 -14.10 49.54
C PHE A 338 5.30 -12.88 50.43
N SER A 339 6.36 -12.09 50.63
CA SER A 339 6.30 -10.77 51.24
C SER A 339 7.02 -9.71 50.41
N GLY A 340 6.75 -8.45 50.75
CA GLY A 340 7.44 -7.28 50.20
C GLY A 340 6.71 -6.02 50.62
N TYR A 341 7.40 -4.87 50.59
CA TYR A 341 6.79 -3.58 50.94
C TYR A 341 7.06 -2.56 49.84
N PHE A 342 5.99 -2.10 49.17
CA PHE A 342 6.11 -1.30 47.96
C PHE A 342 5.69 0.16 48.15
N GLU A 343 6.51 1.07 47.64
CA GLU A 343 6.14 2.49 47.49
C GLU A 343 5.73 2.85 46.06
N ASN A 344 6.19 2.08 45.07
CA ASN A 344 5.91 2.31 43.66
C ASN A 344 4.85 1.32 43.16
N PRO A 345 3.68 1.80 42.69
CA PRO A 345 2.62 0.92 42.21
C PRO A 345 3.05 0.04 41.03
N LYS A 346 3.95 0.52 40.15
CA LYS A 346 4.45 -0.26 39.01
C LYS A 346 5.22 -1.51 39.46
N LEU A 347 6.01 -1.40 40.53
CA LEU A 347 6.77 -2.52 41.09
C LEU A 347 5.85 -3.52 41.81
N TYR A 348 4.86 -3.00 42.55
CA TYR A 348 3.83 -3.81 43.18
C TYR A 348 3.08 -4.66 42.15
N TYR A 349 2.53 -4.04 41.10
CA TYR A 349 1.80 -4.78 40.07
C TYR A 349 2.69 -5.75 39.27
N PHE A 350 3.95 -5.41 39.05
CA PHE A 350 4.92 -6.34 38.45
C PHE A 350 5.09 -7.61 39.29
N LEU A 351 5.22 -7.49 40.62
CA LEU A 351 5.27 -8.67 41.49
C LEU A 351 3.96 -9.46 41.40
N GLN A 352 2.81 -8.80 41.46
CA GLN A 352 1.51 -9.47 41.35
C GLN A 352 1.37 -10.27 40.04
N ASP A 353 1.83 -9.70 38.92
CA ASP A 353 1.85 -10.38 37.63
C ASP A 353 2.80 -11.59 37.63
N TYR A 354 3.97 -11.47 38.27
CA TYR A 354 4.89 -12.59 38.45
C TYR A 354 4.28 -13.71 39.31
N LEU A 355 3.57 -13.39 40.39
CA LEU A 355 2.91 -14.38 41.24
C LEU A 355 1.77 -15.11 40.53
N ASN A 356 1.09 -14.45 39.58
CA ASN A 356 0.12 -15.12 38.70
C ASN A 356 0.77 -16.24 37.86
N TRP A 357 2.06 -16.11 37.51
CA TRP A 357 2.80 -17.17 36.83
C TRP A 357 3.05 -18.37 37.75
N ILE A 358 3.39 -18.13 39.01
CA ILE A 358 3.52 -19.20 40.01
C ILE A 358 2.17 -19.91 40.21
N ASP A 359 1.06 -19.17 40.31
CA ASP A 359 -0.29 -19.76 40.39
C ASP A 359 -0.60 -20.66 39.19
N LYS A 360 -0.16 -20.27 37.98
CA LYS A 360 -0.29 -21.10 36.78
C LYS A 360 0.52 -22.40 36.88
N GLU A 361 1.75 -22.36 37.40
CA GLU A 361 2.54 -23.59 37.60
C GLU A 361 1.98 -24.49 38.72
N ILE A 362 1.38 -23.91 39.77
CA ILE A 362 0.61 -24.68 40.77
C ILE A 362 -0.60 -25.36 40.11
N ALA A 363 -1.31 -24.65 39.23
CA ALA A 363 -2.42 -25.24 38.48
C ALA A 363 -1.95 -26.37 37.55
N ASN A 364 -0.81 -26.20 36.86
CA ASN A 364 -0.18 -27.26 36.06
C ASN A 364 0.17 -28.49 36.91
N TYR A 365 0.70 -28.29 38.11
CA TYR A 365 0.93 -29.37 39.07
C TYR A 365 -0.35 -30.14 39.42
N TYR A 366 -1.47 -29.45 39.64
CA TYR A 366 -2.76 -30.09 39.88
C TYR A 366 -3.30 -30.84 38.67
N LEU A 367 -3.07 -30.35 37.45
CA LEU A 367 -3.40 -31.07 36.22
C LEU A 367 -2.59 -32.38 36.14
N PHE A 368 -1.30 -32.33 36.47
CA PHE A 368 -0.45 -33.52 36.56
C PHE A 368 -1.02 -34.52 37.57
N LEU A 369 -1.25 -34.09 38.82
CA LEU A 369 -1.74 -34.96 39.89
C LEU A 369 -3.11 -35.56 39.56
N GLY A 370 -4.00 -34.76 38.96
CA GLY A 370 -5.32 -35.20 38.51
C GLY A 370 -5.25 -36.25 37.40
N SER A 371 -4.33 -36.10 36.44
CA SER A 371 -4.10 -37.08 35.37
C SER A 371 -3.65 -38.43 35.93
N MET A 372 -2.76 -38.40 36.93
CA MET A 372 -2.20 -39.61 37.56
C MET A 372 -3.23 -40.30 38.48
N SER A 373 -4.01 -39.51 39.22
CA SER A 373 -5.06 -40.01 40.12
C SER A 373 -6.23 -40.67 39.39
N SER A 374 -6.46 -40.27 38.13
CA SER A 374 -7.53 -40.79 37.28
C SER A 374 -7.13 -42.08 36.53
N ASP A 375 -5.84 -42.34 36.36
CA ASP A 375 -5.34 -43.58 35.76
C ASP A 375 -5.32 -44.72 36.79
N ILE A 376 -6.07 -45.80 36.50
CA ILE A 376 -6.20 -46.98 37.36
C ILE A 376 -4.84 -47.58 37.74
N ASN A 377 -3.86 -47.55 36.83
CA ASN A 377 -2.53 -48.14 37.03
C ASN A 377 -1.59 -47.25 37.85
N GLN A 378 -1.92 -45.95 38.01
CA GLN A 378 -1.05 -44.95 38.63
C GLN A 378 -1.67 -44.32 39.89
N LYS A 379 -2.96 -44.55 40.13
CA LYS A 379 -3.71 -44.02 41.28
C LYS A 379 -3.07 -44.32 42.63
N ALA A 380 -2.52 -45.53 42.82
CA ALA A 380 -1.83 -45.89 44.06
C ALA A 380 -0.55 -45.08 44.28
N ASP A 381 0.21 -44.81 43.21
CA ASP A 381 1.46 -44.06 43.27
C ASP A 381 1.24 -42.54 43.33
N SER A 382 0.06 -42.04 42.94
CA SER A 382 -0.27 -40.60 42.95
C SER A 382 -0.10 -39.95 44.33
N GLN A 383 -0.31 -40.71 45.42
CA GLN A 383 -0.14 -40.24 46.80
C GLN A 383 1.32 -39.91 47.14
N ILE A 384 2.29 -40.53 46.46
CA ILE A 384 3.73 -40.24 46.66
C ILE A 384 4.04 -38.82 46.18
N TYR A 385 3.43 -38.40 45.08
CA TYR A 385 3.66 -37.11 44.41
C TYR A 385 2.67 -36.01 44.83
N ASP A 386 1.81 -36.29 45.82
CA ASP A 386 0.96 -35.28 46.44
C ASP A 386 1.77 -34.41 47.42
N LEU A 387 1.99 -33.16 47.00
CA LEU A 387 2.72 -32.11 47.71
C LEU A 387 1.82 -31.38 48.71
N GLN A 388 0.50 -31.62 48.66
CA GLN A 388 -0.52 -30.97 49.48
C GLN A 388 -0.42 -29.43 49.44
N LEU A 389 -0.21 -28.85 48.26
CA LEU A 389 -0.05 -27.39 48.10
C LEU A 389 -1.39 -26.64 48.22
N ALA A 390 -1.37 -25.40 48.69
CA ALA A 390 -2.48 -24.49 48.47
C ALA A 390 -2.66 -24.21 46.96
N HIS A 391 -3.88 -23.89 46.54
CA HIS A 391 -4.17 -23.66 45.11
C HIS A 391 -3.59 -22.36 44.55
N ASN A 392 -3.26 -21.40 45.40
CA ASN A 392 -2.67 -20.12 45.01
C ASN A 392 -1.57 -19.74 46.01
N VAL A 393 -0.65 -18.89 45.56
CA VAL A 393 0.35 -18.21 46.37
C VAL A 393 -0.33 -17.40 47.47
N ASN A 394 0.19 -17.49 48.70
CA ASN A 394 -0.20 -16.63 49.79
C ASN A 394 0.47 -15.25 49.62
N ARG A 395 -0.36 -14.25 49.28
CA ARG A 395 0.06 -12.87 49.02
C ARG A 395 -0.16 -11.92 50.21
N SER A 396 -0.54 -12.45 51.37
CA SER A 396 -0.92 -11.63 52.54
C SER A 396 0.24 -10.83 53.15
N GLY A 397 1.49 -11.24 52.92
CA GLY A 397 2.68 -10.51 53.35
C GLY A 397 3.13 -9.40 52.39
N ILE A 398 2.39 -9.14 51.31
CA ILE A 398 2.73 -8.12 50.31
C ILE A 398 1.99 -6.83 50.65
N ASP A 399 2.73 -5.90 51.25
CA ASP A 399 2.23 -4.62 51.74
C ASP A 399 2.61 -3.46 50.80
N TYR A 400 1.98 -2.32 51.03
CA TYR A 400 2.21 -1.09 50.28
C TYR A 400 2.10 0.14 51.17
N ASN A 401 2.73 1.23 50.74
CA ASN A 401 2.60 2.52 51.39
C ASN A 401 1.23 3.15 51.06
N SER A 402 0.27 3.02 51.99
CA SER A 402 -1.10 3.55 51.85
C SER A 402 -1.20 5.07 51.68
N GLU A 403 -0.16 5.85 52.05
CA GLU A 403 -0.10 7.29 51.81
C GLU A 403 0.26 7.62 50.35
N LYS A 404 0.92 6.69 49.63
CA LYS A 404 1.39 6.89 48.24
C LYS A 404 0.43 6.31 47.21
N PHE A 405 -0.08 5.11 47.44
CA PHE A 405 -1.06 4.49 46.54
C PHE A 405 -1.91 3.45 47.29
N GLN A 406 -3.07 3.14 46.72
CA GLN A 406 -3.90 2.03 47.14
C GLN A 406 -4.10 1.11 45.93
N PRO A 407 -3.59 -0.14 45.96
CA PRO A 407 -3.80 -1.07 44.87
C PRO A 407 -5.28 -1.44 44.81
N VAL A 408 -5.87 -1.26 43.64
CA VAL A 408 -7.22 -1.75 43.35
C VAL A 408 -7.07 -2.98 42.45
N PRO A 409 -7.49 -4.17 42.91
CA PRO A 409 -7.42 -5.39 42.10
C PRO A 409 -8.20 -5.22 40.79
N ASN A 410 -7.59 -5.64 39.69
CA ASN A 410 -8.23 -5.73 38.36
C ASN A 410 -8.81 -4.41 37.80
N MET A 411 -8.45 -3.24 38.35
CA MET A 411 -8.91 -1.95 37.84
C MET A 411 -8.05 -1.50 36.65
N LYS A 412 -8.50 -1.87 35.44
CA LYS A 412 -7.92 -1.44 34.17
C LYS A 412 -9.02 -1.13 33.17
N PHE A 413 -8.73 -0.37 32.13
CA PHE A 413 -9.66 -0.26 31.01
C PHE A 413 -9.92 -1.64 30.42
N THR A 414 -11.18 -2.05 30.43
CA THR A 414 -11.64 -3.28 29.80
C THR A 414 -12.38 -2.92 28.52
N LEU A 415 -12.17 -3.72 27.50
CA LEU A 415 -12.86 -3.57 26.23
C LEU A 415 -14.19 -4.33 26.28
N ASP A 416 -15.28 -3.68 25.87
CA ASP A 416 -16.55 -4.34 25.59
C ASP A 416 -16.41 -5.02 24.21
N GLN A 417 -16.12 -6.32 24.23
CA GLN A 417 -15.83 -7.10 23.03
C GLN A 417 -16.98 -7.03 22.01
N VAL A 418 -18.24 -7.02 22.49
CA VAL A 418 -19.41 -6.97 21.61
C VAL A 418 -19.43 -5.65 20.85
N LYS A 419 -19.36 -4.51 21.57
CA LYS A 419 -19.42 -3.18 20.95
C LYS A 419 -18.25 -2.90 19.99
N ILE A 420 -17.06 -3.42 20.28
CA ILE A 420 -15.91 -3.23 19.40
C ILE A 420 -16.08 -4.00 18.10
N ILE A 421 -16.56 -5.23 18.18
CA ILE A 421 -16.79 -6.03 16.98
C ILE A 421 -17.93 -5.42 16.16
N GLU A 422 -19.02 -4.95 16.79
CA GLU A 422 -20.07 -4.17 16.11
C GLU A 422 -19.53 -2.91 15.42
N LEU A 423 -18.61 -2.18 16.07
CA LEU A 423 -17.96 -1.01 15.46
C LEU A 423 -17.14 -1.40 14.23
N LEU A 424 -16.37 -2.49 14.31
CA LEU A 424 -15.53 -3.03 13.24
C LEU A 424 -16.34 -3.61 12.07
N MET A 425 -17.55 -4.08 12.33
CA MET A 425 -18.47 -4.66 11.35
C MET A 425 -19.46 -3.65 10.76
N GLY A 426 -19.76 -2.58 11.49
CA GLY A 426 -20.82 -1.65 11.14
C GLY A 426 -20.48 -0.72 9.96
N VAL A 427 -21.53 -0.16 9.37
CA VAL A 427 -21.46 0.78 8.23
C VAL A 427 -20.67 2.07 8.53
N GLY A 428 -20.31 2.29 9.81
CA GLY A 428 -19.44 3.38 10.24
C GLY A 428 -18.00 3.28 9.73
N LEU A 429 -17.48 2.06 9.53
CA LEU A 429 -16.15 1.82 8.94
C LEU A 429 -16.21 1.42 7.46
N TYR A 430 -17.22 0.63 7.06
CA TYR A 430 -17.42 0.19 5.67
C TYR A 430 -18.73 0.78 5.11
N LYS A 431 -18.64 1.76 4.21
CA LYS A 431 -19.83 2.42 3.63
C LYS A 431 -20.63 1.51 2.68
N ASP A 432 -20.02 0.43 2.20
CA ASP A 432 -20.59 -0.54 1.27
C ASP A 432 -20.35 -1.97 1.82
N GLN A 433 -21.44 -2.74 1.97
CA GLN A 433 -21.42 -4.12 2.50
C GLN A 433 -20.61 -5.09 1.63
N TYR A 434 -20.46 -4.83 0.33
CA TYR A 434 -19.70 -5.71 -0.57
C TYR A 434 -18.18 -5.53 -0.47
N LEU A 435 -17.69 -4.55 0.30
CA LEU A 435 -16.26 -4.33 0.50
C LEU A 435 -15.53 -5.53 1.11
N CYS A 436 -16.24 -6.48 1.73
CA CYS A 436 -15.63 -7.74 2.17
C CYS A 436 -15.04 -8.56 1.01
N LEU A 437 -15.57 -8.44 -0.21
CA LEU A 437 -15.03 -9.11 -1.41
C LEU A 437 -13.60 -8.66 -1.69
N ARG A 438 -13.31 -7.37 -1.48
CA ARG A 438 -11.97 -6.79 -1.60
C ARG A 438 -11.03 -7.37 -0.54
N GLU A 439 -11.49 -7.49 0.70
CA GLU A 439 -10.70 -8.08 1.80
C GLU A 439 -10.41 -9.56 1.56
N LEU A 440 -11.39 -10.34 1.08
CA LEU A 440 -11.18 -11.73 0.66
C LEU A 440 -10.16 -11.84 -0.47
N TYR A 441 -10.30 -11.01 -1.51
CA TYR A 441 -9.36 -10.97 -2.63
C TYR A 441 -7.93 -10.67 -2.15
N GLN A 442 -7.75 -9.69 -1.26
CA GLN A 442 -6.42 -9.31 -0.77
C GLN A 442 -5.78 -10.39 0.08
N ASN A 443 -6.56 -11.05 0.94
CA ASN A 443 -6.07 -12.19 1.73
C ASN A 443 -5.67 -13.35 0.81
N ALA A 444 -6.49 -13.67 -0.20
CA ALA A 444 -6.20 -14.68 -1.21
C ALA A 444 -4.96 -14.32 -2.04
N LEU A 445 -4.82 -13.06 -2.47
CA LEU A 445 -3.67 -12.55 -3.21
C LEU A 445 -2.39 -12.67 -2.41
N ASP A 446 -2.40 -12.26 -1.14
CA ASP A 446 -1.25 -12.38 -0.24
C ASP A 446 -0.88 -13.85 0.01
N ALA A 447 -1.86 -14.75 0.14
CA ALA A 447 -1.63 -16.18 0.30
C ALA A 447 -0.99 -16.81 -0.95
N CYS A 448 -1.48 -16.47 -2.15
CA CYS A 448 -0.90 -16.92 -3.41
C CYS A 448 0.50 -16.33 -3.64
N ARG A 449 0.70 -15.03 -3.42
CA ARG A 449 2.02 -14.39 -3.52
C ARG A 449 3.03 -14.99 -2.53
N CYS A 450 2.59 -15.33 -1.32
CA CYS A 450 3.40 -16.03 -0.33
C CYS A 450 3.80 -17.43 -0.80
N ALA A 451 2.86 -18.20 -1.37
CA ALA A 451 3.15 -19.52 -1.91
C ALA A 451 4.09 -19.46 -3.12
N LEU A 452 3.93 -18.48 -4.03
CA LEU A 452 4.85 -18.23 -5.15
C LEU A 452 6.26 -17.87 -4.65
N ALA A 453 6.35 -17.01 -3.64
CA ALA A 453 7.60 -16.61 -3.00
C ALA A 453 8.34 -17.79 -2.34
N ASN A 454 7.58 -18.66 -1.67
CA ASN A 454 8.09 -19.89 -1.07
C ASN A 454 8.33 -21.02 -2.10
N LYS A 455 7.96 -20.81 -3.37
CA LYS A 455 8.03 -21.78 -4.48
C LYS A 455 7.16 -23.04 -4.27
N ASP A 456 6.08 -22.91 -3.51
CA ASP A 456 5.11 -23.99 -3.31
C ASP A 456 4.21 -24.17 -4.54
N ILE A 457 3.99 -23.10 -5.31
CA ILE A 457 3.21 -23.07 -6.55
C ILE A 457 3.97 -22.32 -7.65
N THR A 458 3.65 -22.58 -8.92
CA THR A 458 4.18 -21.86 -10.09
C THR A 458 3.25 -20.78 -10.61
N GLU A 459 1.95 -20.95 -10.40
CA GLU A 459 0.89 -20.01 -10.77
C GLU A 459 -0.17 -20.01 -9.66
N GLY A 460 -0.63 -18.81 -9.28
CA GLY A 460 -1.72 -18.64 -8.35
C GLY A 460 -3.09 -18.76 -9.05
N ARG A 461 -4.12 -19.02 -8.27
CA ARG A 461 -5.51 -19.04 -8.73
C ARG A 461 -6.38 -18.52 -7.61
N ILE A 462 -7.23 -17.54 -7.94
CA ILE A 462 -8.30 -17.08 -7.04
C ILE A 462 -9.62 -17.32 -7.76
N GLU A 463 -10.59 -17.93 -7.10
CA GLU A 463 -11.91 -18.18 -7.66
C GLU A 463 -13.01 -17.71 -6.71
N PHE A 464 -13.98 -16.97 -7.25
CA PHE A 464 -15.20 -16.57 -6.54
C PHE A 464 -16.42 -17.22 -7.18
N GLY A 465 -17.42 -17.56 -6.38
CA GLY A 465 -18.70 -18.05 -6.89
C GLY A 465 -19.77 -18.10 -5.82
N ILE A 466 -21.01 -18.41 -6.21
CA ILE A 466 -22.12 -18.66 -5.29
C ILE A 466 -22.63 -20.07 -5.55
N ASN A 467 -22.71 -20.87 -4.49
CA ASN A 467 -23.22 -22.23 -4.53
C ASN A 467 -24.29 -22.40 -3.45
N GLU A 468 -24.97 -23.54 -3.49
CA GLU A 468 -25.95 -23.94 -2.49
C GLU A 468 -25.38 -25.12 -1.68
N GLY A 469 -25.44 -25.01 -0.36
CA GLY A 469 -25.05 -26.08 0.56
C GLY A 469 -26.05 -27.24 0.53
N ARG A 470 -25.68 -28.37 1.16
CA ARG A 470 -26.58 -29.54 1.28
C ARG A 470 -27.88 -29.25 2.05
N ASP A 471 -27.85 -28.20 2.87
CA ASP A 471 -28.96 -27.69 3.66
C ASP A 471 -29.86 -26.71 2.88
N GLY A 472 -29.56 -26.47 1.59
CA GLY A 472 -30.30 -25.54 0.74
C GLY A 472 -29.92 -24.07 0.92
N ARG A 473 -28.95 -23.76 1.79
CA ARG A 473 -28.53 -22.37 2.04
C ARG A 473 -27.51 -21.93 1.01
N LYS A 474 -27.68 -20.73 0.46
CA LYS A 474 -26.73 -20.15 -0.47
C LYS A 474 -25.50 -19.63 0.27
N TYR A 475 -24.33 -19.90 -0.29
CA TYR A 475 -23.08 -19.34 0.20
C TYR A 475 -22.26 -18.74 -0.93
N LEU A 476 -21.68 -17.57 -0.67
CA LEU A 476 -20.60 -17.01 -1.46
C LEU A 476 -19.31 -17.72 -1.05
N TYR A 477 -18.46 -18.10 -2.01
CA TYR A 477 -17.13 -18.61 -1.70
C TYR A 477 -16.02 -17.80 -2.36
N CYS A 478 -14.87 -17.80 -1.70
CA CYS A 478 -13.58 -17.38 -2.23
C CYS A 478 -12.60 -18.53 -2.01
N MET A 479 -12.00 -19.01 -3.09
CA MET A 479 -10.98 -20.06 -3.06
C MET A 479 -9.66 -19.51 -3.57
N ASP A 480 -8.57 -19.84 -2.87
CA ASP A 480 -7.20 -19.63 -3.31
C ASP A 480 -6.38 -20.91 -3.19
N ASN A 481 -5.39 -21.07 -4.09
CA ASN A 481 -4.38 -22.12 -4.00
C ASN A 481 -3.09 -21.65 -3.30
N GLY A 482 -3.23 -20.70 -2.37
CA GLY A 482 -2.12 -20.06 -1.66
C GLY A 482 -1.53 -20.91 -0.54
N ILE A 483 -0.76 -20.27 0.34
CA ILE A 483 0.05 -20.95 1.36
C ILE A 483 -0.76 -21.78 2.37
N GLY A 484 -2.04 -21.45 2.57
CA GLY A 484 -2.93 -22.05 3.56
C GLY A 484 -2.53 -21.79 5.02
N MET A 485 -3.29 -22.36 5.96
CA MET A 485 -3.07 -22.14 7.41
C MET A 485 -2.89 -23.45 8.17
N THR A 486 -2.03 -23.41 9.19
CA THR A 486 -1.94 -24.47 10.21
C THR A 486 -2.86 -24.16 11.38
N LYS A 487 -3.08 -25.14 12.28
CA LYS A 487 -3.86 -24.93 13.50
C LYS A 487 -3.34 -23.77 14.36
N ASP A 488 -2.02 -23.68 14.52
CA ASP A 488 -1.36 -22.59 15.26
C ASP A 488 -1.61 -21.21 14.61
N ILE A 489 -1.56 -21.13 13.27
CA ILE A 489 -1.84 -19.89 12.56
C ILE A 489 -3.30 -19.44 12.80
N ILE A 490 -4.22 -20.39 12.82
CA ILE A 490 -5.65 -20.12 13.05
C ILE A 490 -5.86 -19.56 14.47
N GLU A 491 -5.35 -20.26 15.49
CA GLU A 491 -5.57 -19.90 16.90
C GLU A 491 -4.83 -18.62 17.33
N ARG A 492 -3.65 -18.34 16.75
CA ARG A 492 -2.82 -17.19 17.13
C ARG A 492 -3.08 -15.94 16.30
N TYR A 493 -3.49 -16.07 15.05
CA TYR A 493 -3.63 -14.93 14.13
C TYR A 493 -5.03 -14.81 13.56
N PHE A 494 -5.58 -15.85 12.93
CA PHE A 494 -6.88 -15.75 12.25
C PHE A 494 -8.03 -15.41 13.21
N LEU A 495 -8.09 -16.06 14.38
CA LEU A 495 -9.14 -15.83 15.38
C LEU A 495 -8.84 -14.63 16.30
N LYS A 496 -7.64 -14.05 16.24
CA LYS A 496 -7.25 -12.91 17.08
C LYS A 496 -7.36 -11.61 16.29
N ILE A 497 -8.47 -10.91 16.50
CA ILE A 497 -8.76 -9.61 15.89
C ILE A 497 -7.60 -8.64 16.13
N GLY A 498 -7.12 -8.00 15.06
CA GLY A 498 -6.02 -7.03 15.13
C GLY A 498 -4.62 -7.64 15.05
N ASN A 499 -4.50 -8.98 14.96
CA ASN A 499 -3.22 -9.68 14.88
C ASN A 499 -3.00 -10.31 13.50
N SER A 500 -2.01 -9.81 12.74
CA SER A 500 -1.70 -10.32 11.40
C SER A 500 -0.49 -11.26 11.42
N PHE A 501 -0.64 -12.47 10.87
CA PHE A 501 0.47 -13.42 10.70
C PHE A 501 1.63 -12.78 9.95
N TYR A 502 1.36 -11.98 8.92
CA TYR A 502 2.41 -11.38 8.10
C TYR A 502 3.24 -10.29 8.80
N LYS A 503 2.81 -9.82 9.98
CA LYS A 503 3.59 -8.92 10.85
C LYS A 503 4.38 -9.66 11.92
N SER A 504 4.13 -10.95 12.10
CA SER A 504 4.76 -11.75 13.14
C SER A 504 6.26 -11.93 12.91
N ASN A 505 7.02 -12.10 14.00
CA ASN A 505 8.43 -12.42 13.93
C ASN A 505 8.63 -13.77 13.22
N GLU A 506 7.74 -14.73 13.45
CA GLU A 506 7.75 -16.05 12.83
C GLU A 506 7.64 -15.98 11.30
N PHE A 507 6.76 -15.10 10.79
CA PHE A 507 6.66 -14.88 9.34
C PHE A 507 7.93 -14.23 8.77
N GLN A 508 8.45 -13.19 9.44
CA GLN A 508 9.69 -12.52 9.02
C GLN A 508 10.88 -13.51 8.98
N GLN A 509 10.96 -14.43 9.95
CA GLN A 509 11.95 -15.52 9.96
C GLN A 509 11.81 -16.47 8.77
N LYS A 510 10.58 -16.91 8.44
CA LYS A 510 10.32 -17.74 7.26
C LYS A 510 10.70 -17.00 5.98
N GLN A 511 10.27 -15.75 5.86
CA GLN A 511 10.54 -14.91 4.70
C GLN A 511 12.03 -14.70 4.44
N ALA A 512 12.85 -14.56 5.48
CA ALA A 512 14.29 -14.37 5.34
C ALA A 512 15.01 -15.54 4.66
N LEU A 513 14.40 -16.74 4.66
CA LEU A 513 14.91 -17.91 3.97
C LEU A 513 14.57 -17.90 2.47
N TRP A 514 13.61 -17.09 2.04
CA TRP A 514 13.18 -16.97 0.65
C TRP A 514 14.13 -16.07 -0.15
N ASN A 515 14.12 -16.25 -1.47
CA ASN A 515 14.94 -15.45 -2.39
C ASN A 515 14.12 -14.37 -3.11
N THR A 516 13.09 -13.84 -2.43
CA THR A 516 12.06 -12.98 -3.03
C THR A 516 11.62 -11.89 -2.05
N ASP A 517 11.46 -10.66 -2.55
CA ASP A 517 10.93 -9.51 -1.80
C ASP A 517 9.39 -9.53 -1.77
N PHE A 518 8.80 -10.58 -1.18
CA PHE A 518 7.36 -10.60 -0.95
C PHE A 518 7.01 -9.59 0.16
N LYS A 519 5.98 -8.77 -0.04
CA LYS A 519 5.43 -7.94 1.04
C LYS A 519 3.91 -7.99 1.05
N PRO A 520 3.31 -8.41 2.17
CA PRO A 520 1.86 -8.54 2.30
C PRO A 520 1.16 -7.20 2.13
N THR A 521 -0.04 -7.23 1.59
CA THR A 521 -0.94 -6.07 1.46
C THR A 521 -1.83 -5.94 2.71
N SER A 522 -2.11 -7.06 3.37
CA SER A 522 -3.01 -7.17 4.52
C SER A 522 -2.30 -6.83 5.83
N GLN A 523 -2.63 -5.67 6.42
CA GLN A 523 -1.89 -5.11 7.56
C GLN A 523 -2.61 -5.15 8.91
N PHE A 524 -3.95 -5.20 8.92
CA PHE A 524 -4.73 -4.92 10.13
C PHE A 524 -5.28 -6.16 10.85
N GLY A 525 -5.49 -7.29 10.16
CA GLY A 525 -6.04 -8.50 10.78
C GLY A 525 -7.50 -8.38 11.23
N ILE A 526 -8.31 -7.59 10.49
CA ILE A 526 -9.75 -7.41 10.75
C ILE A 526 -10.65 -7.79 9.56
N GLY A 527 -10.06 -8.02 8.38
CA GLY A 527 -10.80 -8.15 7.12
C GLY A 527 -11.83 -9.28 7.10
N ILE A 528 -11.61 -10.37 7.83
CA ILE A 528 -12.60 -11.47 7.91
C ILE A 528 -13.91 -11.03 8.58
N LEU A 529 -13.87 -10.08 9.52
CA LEU A 529 -15.08 -9.60 10.20
C LEU A 529 -16.03 -8.89 9.24
N SER A 530 -15.49 -8.24 8.19
CA SER A 530 -16.30 -7.58 7.16
C SER A 530 -17.21 -8.57 6.42
N CYS A 531 -16.87 -9.86 6.39
CA CYS A 531 -17.68 -10.90 5.76
C CYS A 531 -19.02 -11.11 6.48
N PHE A 532 -19.11 -10.77 7.78
CA PHE A 532 -20.37 -10.82 8.51
C PHE A 532 -21.39 -9.75 8.09
N MET A 533 -21.01 -8.81 7.20
CA MET A 533 -21.96 -7.92 6.53
C MET A 533 -22.78 -8.63 5.45
N LEU A 534 -22.29 -9.74 4.89
CA LEU A 534 -23.00 -10.51 3.85
C LEU A 534 -23.70 -11.76 4.39
N GLY A 535 -23.24 -12.28 5.53
CA GLY A 535 -23.66 -13.58 6.04
C GLY A 535 -23.48 -13.71 7.54
N ASN A 536 -24.20 -14.64 8.17
CA ASN A 536 -24.11 -14.85 9.61
C ASN A 536 -23.20 -16.03 9.99
N GLU A 537 -22.81 -16.87 9.03
CA GLU A 537 -21.93 -18.01 9.26
C GLU A 537 -20.80 -18.01 8.24
N ILE A 538 -19.58 -18.31 8.71
CA ILE A 538 -18.39 -18.43 7.86
C ILE A 538 -17.77 -19.81 8.09
N GLU A 539 -17.65 -20.59 7.02
CA GLU A 539 -16.91 -21.84 7.01
C GLU A 539 -15.56 -21.63 6.32
N VAL A 540 -14.50 -22.10 6.96
CA VAL A 540 -13.13 -22.01 6.44
C VAL A 540 -12.56 -23.41 6.33
N CYS A 541 -12.16 -23.77 5.12
CA CYS A 541 -11.48 -25.02 4.79
C CYS A 541 -10.08 -24.67 4.29
N THR A 542 -9.02 -25.23 4.86
CA THR A 542 -7.64 -24.85 4.52
C THR A 542 -6.67 -26.02 4.65
N LYS A 543 -5.58 -25.94 3.89
CA LYS A 543 -4.42 -26.82 4.01
C LYS A 543 -3.15 -26.02 3.79
N SER A 544 -2.27 -26.04 4.79
CA SER A 544 -0.99 -25.36 4.73
C SER A 544 0.03 -26.15 3.90
N SER A 545 0.87 -25.46 3.12
CA SER A 545 1.99 -26.11 2.40
C SER A 545 3.03 -26.73 3.33
N TYR A 546 3.09 -26.29 4.60
CA TYR A 546 3.97 -26.84 5.63
C TYR A 546 3.42 -28.07 6.34
N SER A 547 2.15 -28.41 6.11
CA SER A 547 1.48 -29.52 6.79
C SER A 547 1.83 -30.87 6.17
N LYS A 548 1.68 -31.96 6.93
CA LYS A 548 1.90 -33.31 6.39
C LYS A 548 0.89 -33.63 5.28
N GLN A 549 1.21 -34.63 4.44
CA GLN A 549 0.24 -35.21 3.51
C GLN A 549 -1.04 -35.58 4.28
N ASP A 550 -2.19 -35.02 3.85
CA ASP A 550 -3.56 -35.18 4.37
C ASP A 550 -3.99 -34.41 5.62
N GLU A 551 -3.21 -33.46 6.12
CA GLU A 551 -3.63 -32.60 7.23
C GLU A 551 -4.45 -31.40 6.74
N TYR A 552 -5.75 -31.63 6.50
CA TYR A 552 -6.74 -30.59 6.18
C TYR A 552 -7.46 -30.11 7.45
N ILE A 553 -7.77 -28.81 7.51
CA ILE A 553 -8.48 -28.21 8.63
C ILE A 553 -9.75 -27.55 8.11
N SER A 554 -10.89 -27.87 8.72
CA SER A 554 -12.17 -27.20 8.48
C SER A 554 -12.79 -26.75 9.80
N PHE A 555 -13.26 -25.51 9.84
CA PHE A 555 -13.92 -24.95 11.00
C PHE A 555 -15.02 -23.96 10.61
N MET A 556 -16.00 -23.79 11.51
CA MET A 556 -17.13 -22.88 11.37
C MET A 556 -17.05 -21.77 12.41
N ILE A 557 -17.49 -20.58 12.00
CA ILE A 557 -17.68 -19.41 12.86
C ILE A 557 -19.13 -18.98 12.71
N ASN A 558 -19.92 -19.17 13.77
CA ASN A 558 -21.31 -18.73 13.80
C ASN A 558 -21.33 -17.31 14.35
N GLY A 559 -21.49 -16.33 13.49
CA GLY A 559 -21.53 -14.94 13.88
C GLY A 559 -20.22 -14.40 14.50
N PRO A 560 -20.16 -13.09 14.70
CA PRO A 560 -18.97 -12.42 15.21
C PRO A 560 -18.72 -12.59 16.71
N HIS A 561 -19.73 -13.00 17.48
CA HIS A 561 -19.69 -13.09 18.94
C HIS A 561 -19.83 -14.53 19.47
N GLU A 562 -20.04 -15.52 18.60
CA GLU A 562 -20.27 -16.89 19.04
C GLU A 562 -19.01 -17.78 18.95
N LEU A 563 -19.20 -19.05 19.30
CA LEU A 563 -18.12 -20.02 19.43
C LEU A 563 -17.67 -20.52 18.05
N PHE A 564 -16.36 -20.70 17.91
CA PHE A 564 -15.76 -21.42 16.80
C PHE A 564 -15.73 -22.92 17.10
N TYR A 565 -15.87 -23.76 16.08
CA TYR A 565 -15.70 -25.22 16.23
C TYR A 565 -15.13 -25.85 14.97
N TYR A 566 -14.30 -26.87 15.16
CA TYR A 566 -13.80 -27.71 14.07
C TYR A 566 -14.89 -28.66 13.57
N ARG A 567 -14.90 -28.92 12.27
CA ARG A 567 -15.81 -29.88 11.63
C ARG A 567 -15.08 -30.78 10.66
N TYR A 568 -15.75 -31.84 10.24
CA TYR A 568 -15.28 -32.67 9.13
C TYR A 568 -15.36 -31.89 7.82
N MET A 569 -14.26 -31.89 7.07
CA MET A 569 -14.19 -31.36 5.71
C MET A 569 -14.79 -32.36 4.73
N GLU A 570 -15.68 -31.89 3.86
CA GLU A 570 -16.26 -32.68 2.77
C GLU A 570 -15.21 -33.03 1.71
N ASP A 571 -15.33 -34.19 1.07
CA ASP A 571 -14.36 -34.65 0.06
C ASP A 571 -14.29 -33.71 -1.15
N ALA A 572 -15.44 -33.14 -1.56
CA ALA A 572 -15.48 -32.14 -2.63
C ALA A 572 -14.65 -30.88 -2.30
N ASP A 573 -14.66 -30.42 -1.05
CA ASP A 573 -13.85 -29.27 -0.62
C ASP A 573 -12.36 -29.61 -0.63
N ARG A 574 -12.00 -30.86 -0.30
CA ARG A 574 -10.60 -31.34 -0.37
C ARG A 574 -10.08 -31.36 -1.80
N GLU A 575 -10.90 -31.83 -2.74
CA GLU A 575 -10.57 -31.84 -4.17
C GLU A 575 -10.38 -30.43 -4.72
N VAL A 576 -11.22 -29.48 -4.29
CA VAL A 576 -11.12 -28.07 -4.71
C VAL A 576 -9.85 -27.40 -4.16
N ILE A 577 -9.46 -27.66 -2.91
CA ILE A 577 -8.24 -27.08 -2.30
C ILE A 577 -6.96 -27.73 -2.86
N GLY A 578 -6.97 -29.05 -3.06
CA GLY A 578 -5.83 -29.79 -3.60
C GLY A 578 -4.61 -29.84 -2.66
N SER A 579 -3.44 -29.39 -3.15
CA SER A 579 -2.18 -29.52 -2.40
C SER A 579 -2.05 -28.56 -1.22
N ASN A 580 -2.54 -27.33 -1.39
CA ASN A 580 -2.46 -26.23 -0.42
C ASN A 580 -3.41 -25.12 -0.86
N GLY A 581 -3.93 -24.35 0.10
CA GLY A 581 -4.85 -23.26 -0.18
C GLY A 581 -5.89 -23.05 0.90
N THR A 582 -6.84 -22.15 0.62
CA THR A 582 -7.96 -21.84 1.50
C THR A 582 -9.24 -21.66 0.70
N LEU A 583 -10.32 -22.22 1.21
CA LEU A 583 -11.70 -22.04 0.74
C LEU A 583 -12.50 -21.42 1.89
N ILE A 584 -12.95 -20.19 1.69
CA ILE A 584 -13.84 -19.48 2.60
C ILE A 584 -15.25 -19.52 2.01
N LYS A 585 -16.24 -19.95 2.79
CA LYS A 585 -17.67 -19.93 2.45
C LYS A 585 -18.39 -19.01 3.42
N ILE A 586 -19.17 -18.07 2.90
CA ILE A 586 -19.99 -17.12 3.66
C ILE A 586 -21.44 -17.45 3.35
N TYR A 587 -22.17 -17.96 4.34
CA TYR A 587 -23.59 -18.29 4.19
C TYR A 587 -24.41 -17.00 4.19
N LEU A 588 -25.00 -16.68 3.04
CA LEU A 588 -25.60 -15.39 2.73
C LEU A 588 -26.91 -15.18 3.49
N GLN A 589 -27.20 -13.92 3.84
CA GLN A 589 -28.50 -13.52 4.39
C GLN A 589 -29.59 -13.58 3.31
N ASP A 590 -30.82 -13.92 3.70
CA ASP A 590 -31.94 -14.15 2.77
C ASP A 590 -32.36 -12.90 1.98
N ASP A 591 -32.11 -11.71 2.52
CA ASP A 591 -32.46 -10.40 1.93
C ASP A 591 -31.33 -9.80 1.06
N LEU A 592 -30.16 -10.45 0.99
CA LEU A 592 -29.04 -9.95 0.21
C LEU A 592 -29.29 -10.10 -1.30
N VAL A 593 -29.27 -8.96 -2.00
CA VAL A 593 -29.36 -8.93 -3.48
C VAL A 593 -27.96 -9.11 -4.07
N LEU A 594 -27.52 -10.37 -4.22
CA LEU A 594 -26.28 -10.75 -4.90
C LEU A 594 -26.50 -12.04 -5.70
N ASN A 595 -26.01 -12.10 -6.93
CA ASN A 595 -26.14 -13.29 -7.78
C ASN A 595 -24.87 -13.58 -8.60
N ASN A 596 -24.74 -14.80 -9.07
CA ASN A 596 -23.73 -15.22 -10.06
C ASN A 596 -24.43 -15.76 -11.32
N LYS A 597 -25.50 -15.08 -11.76
CA LYS A 597 -26.16 -15.46 -13.02
C LYS A 597 -25.19 -15.34 -14.17
N TYR A 598 -25.18 -16.34 -15.04
CA TYR A 598 -24.39 -16.30 -16.27
C TYR A 598 -24.70 -15.03 -17.10
N ILE A 599 -23.66 -14.31 -17.49
CA ILE A 599 -23.76 -13.14 -18.37
C ILE A 599 -23.36 -13.59 -19.77
N GLU A 600 -24.35 -13.66 -20.66
CA GLU A 600 -24.10 -13.91 -22.07
C GLU A 600 -23.33 -12.74 -22.68
N ASN A 601 -22.23 -13.04 -23.38
CA ASN A 601 -21.34 -12.04 -23.97
C ASN A 601 -20.97 -10.92 -22.98
N ILE A 602 -20.24 -11.29 -21.93
CA ILE A 602 -19.90 -10.41 -20.82
C ILE A 602 -19.20 -9.12 -21.26
N GLU A 603 -18.36 -9.21 -22.29
CA GLU A 603 -17.63 -8.09 -22.88
C GLU A 603 -18.58 -7.05 -23.50
N GLU A 604 -19.56 -7.50 -24.31
CA GLU A 604 -20.64 -6.65 -24.82
C GLU A 604 -21.47 -6.03 -23.70
N THR A 605 -21.84 -6.84 -22.70
CA THR A 605 -22.67 -6.38 -21.59
C THR A 605 -21.96 -5.30 -20.77
N MET A 606 -20.67 -5.47 -20.47
CA MET A 606 -19.85 -4.45 -19.80
C MET A 606 -19.76 -3.17 -20.65
N PHE A 607 -19.54 -3.31 -21.96
CA PHE A 607 -19.46 -2.17 -22.88
C PHE A 607 -20.78 -1.38 -22.93
N LEU A 608 -21.92 -2.06 -23.05
CA LEU A 608 -23.25 -1.43 -23.02
C LEU A 608 -23.53 -0.74 -21.69
N ALA A 609 -23.10 -1.33 -20.56
CA ALA A 609 -23.22 -0.73 -19.23
C ALA A 609 -22.39 0.55 -19.04
N GLN A 610 -21.29 0.71 -19.79
CA GLN A 610 -20.52 1.95 -19.83
C GLN A 610 -21.20 3.03 -20.67
N LEU A 611 -21.85 2.64 -21.76
CA LEU A 611 -22.58 3.57 -22.65
C LEU A 611 -23.85 4.11 -21.99
N ASP A 612 -24.65 3.24 -21.37
CA ASP A 612 -25.90 3.60 -20.69
C ASP A 612 -25.97 2.95 -19.29
N LYS A 613 -25.60 3.78 -18.30
CA LYS A 613 -25.56 3.41 -16.89
C LYS A 613 -26.94 3.21 -16.27
N GLU A 614 -28.00 3.78 -16.81
CA GLU A 614 -29.33 3.67 -16.19
C GLU A 614 -30.01 2.35 -16.58
N LYS A 615 -29.82 1.93 -17.83
CA LYS A 615 -30.47 0.72 -18.37
C LYS A 615 -29.65 -0.54 -18.14
N TYR A 616 -28.42 -0.60 -18.66
CA TYR A 616 -27.66 -1.86 -18.71
C TYR A 616 -26.85 -2.12 -17.43
N ARG A 617 -26.31 -1.07 -16.78
CA ARG A 617 -25.54 -1.26 -15.54
C ARG A 617 -26.42 -1.78 -14.40
N LYS A 618 -27.69 -1.39 -14.35
CA LYS A 618 -28.64 -1.85 -13.33
C LYS A 618 -28.81 -3.37 -13.35
N ASP A 619 -28.88 -3.96 -14.55
CA ASP A 619 -29.09 -5.40 -14.74
C ASP A 619 -27.94 -6.28 -14.23
N ILE A 620 -26.72 -5.74 -14.25
CA ILE A 620 -25.49 -6.43 -13.79
C ILE A 620 -24.99 -5.95 -12.43
N SER A 621 -25.57 -4.89 -11.86
CA SER A 621 -25.05 -4.23 -10.66
C SER A 621 -24.98 -5.14 -9.43
N ASP A 622 -25.83 -6.16 -9.38
CA ASP A 622 -25.90 -7.17 -8.32
C ASP A 622 -25.21 -8.48 -8.71
N ASN A 623 -24.53 -8.53 -9.87
CA ASN A 623 -23.78 -9.71 -10.30
C ASN A 623 -22.38 -9.71 -9.67
N LEU A 624 -21.96 -10.87 -9.15
CA LEU A 624 -20.68 -11.06 -8.50
C LEU A 624 -19.48 -10.70 -9.39
N TYR A 625 -19.55 -11.00 -10.69
CA TYR A 625 -18.51 -10.61 -11.64
C TYR A 625 -18.35 -9.09 -11.66
N TYR A 626 -19.46 -8.36 -11.77
CA TYR A 626 -19.45 -6.91 -11.84
C TYR A 626 -18.96 -6.27 -10.55
N LYS A 627 -19.38 -6.78 -9.38
CA LYS A 627 -18.90 -6.30 -8.07
C LYS A 627 -17.38 -6.42 -7.95
N ILE A 628 -16.82 -7.57 -8.34
CA ILE A 628 -15.36 -7.79 -8.27
C ILE A 628 -14.63 -6.97 -9.34
N TYR A 629 -15.22 -6.83 -10.54
CA TYR A 629 -14.67 -6.02 -11.64
C TYR A 629 -14.50 -4.53 -11.27
N GLU A 630 -15.46 -3.96 -10.54
CA GLU A 630 -15.39 -2.56 -10.07
C GLU A 630 -14.32 -2.39 -8.97
N MET A 631 -14.02 -3.43 -8.19
CA MET A 631 -13.03 -3.37 -7.10
C MET A 631 -11.61 -3.67 -7.59
N VAL A 632 -11.43 -4.67 -8.44
CA VAL A 632 -10.11 -5.14 -8.91
C VAL A 632 -9.90 -4.73 -10.37
N ALA A 633 -9.06 -3.73 -10.56
CA ALA A 633 -8.72 -3.17 -11.85
C ALA A 633 -7.49 -3.81 -12.48
N SER A 634 -6.43 -4.17 -11.74
CA SER A 634 -5.25 -4.83 -12.31
C SER A 634 -5.02 -6.20 -11.67
N PRO A 635 -5.75 -7.25 -12.10
CA PRO A 635 -5.49 -8.61 -11.65
C PRO A 635 -4.04 -9.00 -11.93
N ASN A 636 -3.37 -9.60 -10.94
CA ASN A 636 -1.99 -10.01 -11.10
C ASN A 636 -1.86 -11.08 -12.20
N LYS A 637 -0.91 -10.88 -13.14
CA LYS A 637 -0.73 -11.78 -14.30
C LYS A 637 -0.45 -13.24 -13.91
N LEU A 638 0.25 -13.49 -12.79
CA LEU A 638 0.57 -14.83 -12.27
C LEU A 638 -0.49 -15.38 -11.32
N ILE A 639 -1.51 -14.59 -10.98
CA ILE A 639 -2.58 -14.97 -10.04
C ILE A 639 -3.92 -14.55 -10.67
N PRO A 640 -4.34 -15.19 -11.77
CA PRO A 640 -5.62 -14.93 -12.40
C PRO A 640 -6.79 -15.13 -11.43
N ILE A 641 -7.79 -14.26 -11.59
CA ILE A 641 -9.04 -14.29 -10.84
C ILE A 641 -10.12 -14.87 -11.74
N TYR A 642 -10.88 -15.82 -11.23
CA TYR A 642 -11.97 -16.49 -11.92
C TYR A 642 -13.29 -16.30 -11.19
N ILE A 643 -14.37 -16.14 -11.94
CA ILE A 643 -15.73 -16.06 -11.41
C ILE A 643 -16.53 -17.24 -11.96
N LYS A 644 -17.12 -18.04 -11.06
CA LYS A 644 -17.96 -19.17 -11.41
C LYS A 644 -19.44 -18.78 -11.41
N PHE A 645 -20.09 -18.98 -12.55
CA PHE A 645 -21.51 -18.71 -12.76
C PHE A 645 -22.40 -19.91 -12.39
N ASP A 646 -23.69 -19.65 -12.23
CA ASP A 646 -24.73 -20.63 -11.88
C ASP A 646 -24.86 -21.79 -12.89
N ASN A 647 -24.52 -21.56 -14.16
CA ASN A 647 -24.46 -22.59 -15.21
C ASN A 647 -23.14 -23.41 -15.21
N ASN A 648 -22.29 -23.25 -14.20
CA ASN A 648 -20.93 -23.81 -14.08
C ASN A 648 -19.89 -23.24 -15.06
N ALA A 649 -20.23 -22.26 -15.91
CA ALA A 649 -19.22 -21.54 -16.67
C ALA A 649 -18.29 -20.77 -15.73
N THR A 650 -17.01 -20.69 -16.09
CA THR A 650 -16.01 -19.98 -15.31
C THR A 650 -15.33 -18.97 -16.22
N GLU A 651 -15.43 -17.69 -15.89
CA GLU A 651 -14.83 -16.60 -16.67
C GLU A 651 -13.67 -15.97 -15.91
N LYS A 652 -12.63 -15.61 -16.65
CA LYS A 652 -11.51 -14.84 -16.10
C LYS A 652 -11.96 -13.38 -15.90
N LEU A 653 -11.60 -12.80 -14.76
CA LEU A 653 -11.87 -11.39 -14.50
C LEU A 653 -11.07 -10.52 -15.48
N MET A 654 -11.76 -9.66 -16.22
CA MET A 654 -11.14 -8.68 -17.11
C MET A 654 -10.41 -7.63 -16.29
N GLY A 655 -9.17 -7.32 -16.68
CA GLY A 655 -8.43 -6.18 -16.12
C GLY A 655 -8.97 -4.84 -16.62
N ASN A 656 -8.38 -3.76 -16.13
CA ASN A 656 -8.54 -2.40 -16.65
C ASN A 656 -7.96 -2.35 -18.04
N ASN A 657 -8.42 -1.37 -18.81
CA ASN A 657 -7.97 -1.19 -20.18
C ASN A 657 -8.24 -2.38 -21.09
N HIS A 658 -9.28 -3.17 -20.82
CA HIS A 658 -9.62 -4.29 -21.68
C HIS A 658 -10.15 -3.74 -23.02
N PRO A 659 -9.44 -3.95 -24.15
CA PRO A 659 -9.93 -3.52 -25.45
C PRO A 659 -11.15 -4.35 -25.83
N VAL A 660 -12.23 -3.69 -26.26
CA VAL A 660 -13.46 -4.40 -26.63
C VAL A 660 -13.31 -5.01 -28.03
N ASP A 661 -13.52 -6.32 -28.14
CA ASP A 661 -13.54 -7.05 -29.40
C ASP A 661 -14.80 -6.72 -30.20
N LEU A 662 -14.68 -5.72 -31.08
CA LEU A 662 -15.78 -5.22 -31.91
C LEU A 662 -16.42 -6.29 -32.81
N ARG A 663 -15.75 -7.42 -33.09
CA ARG A 663 -16.31 -8.52 -33.88
C ARG A 663 -17.42 -9.26 -33.12
N LYS A 664 -17.42 -9.19 -31.79
CA LYS A 664 -18.41 -9.84 -30.92
C LYS A 664 -19.57 -8.92 -30.53
N ILE A 665 -19.60 -7.69 -31.01
CA ILE A 665 -20.58 -6.68 -30.59
C ILE A 665 -21.74 -6.59 -31.57
N ASP A 666 -22.96 -6.67 -31.04
CA ASP A 666 -24.20 -6.37 -31.74
C ASP A 666 -24.43 -4.85 -31.78
N PHE A 667 -24.12 -4.27 -32.93
CA PHE A 667 -24.27 -2.84 -33.18
C PHE A 667 -25.72 -2.34 -33.15
N GLU A 668 -26.74 -3.21 -33.26
CA GLU A 668 -28.12 -2.80 -33.03
C GLU A 668 -28.38 -2.47 -31.56
N LYS A 669 -27.78 -3.22 -30.63
CA LYS A 669 -27.86 -2.93 -29.18
C LYS A 669 -27.10 -1.67 -28.84
N VAL A 670 -25.90 -1.49 -29.40
CA VAL A 670 -25.08 -0.27 -29.24
C VAL A 670 -25.83 0.95 -29.75
N SER A 671 -26.43 0.84 -30.94
CA SER A 671 -27.28 1.88 -31.52
C SER A 671 -28.38 2.29 -30.54
N LYS A 672 -29.15 1.33 -30.01
CA LYS A 672 -30.19 1.60 -29.00
C LYS A 672 -29.66 2.25 -27.73
N ALA A 673 -28.48 1.86 -27.25
CA ALA A 673 -27.85 2.46 -26.06
C ALA A 673 -27.40 3.91 -26.29
N ILE A 674 -26.97 4.25 -27.51
CA ILE A 674 -26.47 5.58 -27.89
C ILE A 674 -27.62 6.61 -27.98
N TYR A 675 -28.80 6.23 -28.48
CA TYR A 675 -29.91 7.16 -28.75
C TYR A 675 -30.54 7.80 -27.50
N ASP A 676 -30.24 7.32 -26.29
CA ASP A 676 -30.81 7.84 -25.03
C ASP A 676 -29.97 8.98 -24.37
N GLY A 677 -28.98 9.57 -25.07
CA GLY A 677 -28.62 10.99 -24.86
C GLY A 677 -27.18 11.41 -24.51
N ARG A 678 -26.13 10.58 -24.69
CA ARG A 678 -24.72 11.02 -24.47
C ARG A 678 -23.79 10.91 -25.68
N TYR A 679 -24.08 10.02 -26.61
CA TYR A 679 -23.29 9.78 -27.81
C TYR A 679 -24.15 10.08 -29.04
N ASN A 680 -23.55 10.49 -30.14
CA ASN A 680 -24.29 10.83 -31.35
C ASN A 680 -24.18 9.71 -32.42
N LYS A 681 -24.91 9.88 -33.53
CA LYS A 681 -24.84 8.97 -34.69
C LYS A 681 -23.42 8.83 -35.26
N GLY A 682 -22.61 9.89 -35.22
CA GLY A 682 -21.23 9.87 -35.71
C GLY A 682 -20.30 8.94 -34.92
N TYR A 683 -20.51 8.77 -33.62
CA TYR A 683 -19.78 7.80 -32.81
C TYR A 683 -20.05 6.36 -33.28
N LEU A 684 -21.33 6.02 -33.51
CA LEU A 684 -21.73 4.71 -34.03
C LEU A 684 -21.11 4.43 -35.41
N GLU A 685 -21.16 5.41 -36.33
CA GLU A 685 -20.56 5.29 -37.67
C GLU A 685 -19.06 4.98 -37.61
N LYS A 686 -18.32 5.65 -36.72
CA LYS A 686 -16.89 5.41 -36.52
C LYS A 686 -16.62 4.03 -35.92
N LEU A 687 -17.43 3.57 -34.96
CA LEU A 687 -17.27 2.22 -34.41
C LEU A 687 -17.51 1.13 -35.45
N VAL A 688 -18.49 1.30 -36.34
CA VAL A 688 -18.75 0.37 -37.45
C VAL A 688 -17.56 0.33 -38.41
N LYS A 689 -16.96 1.49 -38.72
CA LYS A 689 -15.72 1.54 -39.52
C LYS A 689 -14.55 0.86 -38.81
N LEU A 690 -14.36 1.10 -37.52
CA LEU A 690 -13.36 0.41 -36.72
C LEU A 690 -13.54 -1.11 -36.74
N GLN A 691 -14.79 -1.60 -36.66
CA GLN A 691 -15.09 -3.03 -36.75
C GLN A 691 -14.60 -3.63 -38.08
N GLN A 692 -14.77 -2.90 -39.20
CA GLN A 692 -14.32 -3.36 -40.52
C GLN A 692 -12.80 -3.49 -40.63
N ILE A 693 -12.05 -2.67 -39.90
CA ILE A 693 -10.59 -2.68 -39.87
C ILE A 693 -10.00 -3.33 -38.62
N TYR A 694 -10.81 -4.02 -37.81
CA TYR A 694 -10.42 -4.51 -36.48
C TYR A 694 -9.17 -5.42 -36.52
N GLU A 695 -9.08 -6.33 -37.49
CA GLU A 695 -7.92 -7.22 -37.68
C GLU A 695 -6.62 -6.45 -37.97
N ASN A 696 -6.73 -5.19 -38.39
CA ASN A 696 -5.61 -4.31 -38.71
C ASN A 696 -5.27 -3.37 -37.55
N VAL A 697 -5.83 -3.57 -36.35
CA VAL A 697 -5.59 -2.74 -35.17
C VAL A 697 -5.15 -3.63 -34.01
N ASN A 698 -3.95 -3.37 -33.50
CA ASN A 698 -3.41 -4.00 -32.31
C ASN A 698 -3.54 -3.07 -31.11
N PHE A 699 -3.77 -3.66 -29.93
CA PHE A 699 -3.77 -2.93 -28.68
C PHE A 699 -2.46 -3.18 -27.93
N ILE A 700 -1.77 -2.10 -27.58
CA ILE A 700 -0.55 -2.14 -26.76
C ILE A 700 -0.76 -1.35 -25.48
N ASN A 701 -0.02 -1.70 -24.44
CA ASN A 701 0.04 -0.93 -23.20
C ASN A 701 1.46 -0.40 -23.04
N VAL A 702 1.64 0.92 -23.09
CA VAL A 702 2.94 1.54 -22.83
C VAL A 702 3.09 1.65 -21.32
N GLU A 703 4.12 1.00 -20.78
CA GLU A 703 4.38 0.93 -19.34
C GLU A 703 5.53 1.88 -18.97
N VAL A 704 5.25 2.90 -18.16
CA VAL A 704 6.25 3.83 -17.61
C VAL A 704 6.35 3.55 -16.12
N GLU A 705 7.38 2.80 -15.71
CA GLU A 705 7.46 2.26 -14.35
C GLU A 705 8.75 2.60 -13.60
N SER A 706 8.61 2.69 -12.28
CA SER A 706 9.69 2.72 -11.30
C SER A 706 9.66 1.42 -10.50
N LYS A 707 10.45 1.34 -9.41
CA LYS A 707 10.40 0.20 -8.49
C LYS A 707 9.04 0.06 -7.76
N TYR A 708 8.26 1.13 -7.62
CA TYR A 708 7.07 1.16 -6.76
C TYR A 708 5.78 1.62 -7.46
N ILE A 709 5.90 2.23 -8.63
CA ILE A 709 4.77 2.87 -9.33
C ILE A 709 4.87 2.53 -10.80
N LYS A 710 3.74 2.19 -11.40
CA LYS A 710 3.63 1.92 -12.83
C LYS A 710 2.51 2.77 -13.42
N PHE A 711 2.85 3.50 -14.48
CA PHE A 711 1.87 4.14 -15.34
C PHE A 711 1.59 3.21 -16.52
N GLU A 712 0.32 2.93 -16.77
CA GLU A 712 -0.16 2.15 -17.90
C GLU A 712 -0.93 3.04 -18.85
N ILE A 713 -0.46 3.10 -20.09
CA ILE A 713 -1.00 3.95 -21.14
C ILE A 713 -1.47 3.07 -22.29
N PRO A 714 -2.77 2.76 -22.38
CA PRO A 714 -3.31 1.94 -23.46
C PRO A 714 -3.30 2.70 -24.79
N LEU A 715 -2.84 2.07 -25.87
CA LEU A 715 -2.91 2.61 -27.23
C LEU A 715 -3.42 1.56 -28.21
N ALA A 716 -4.38 1.95 -29.05
CA ALA A 716 -4.74 1.18 -30.24
C ALA A 716 -3.89 1.69 -31.40
N LEU A 717 -3.17 0.80 -32.07
CA LEU A 717 -2.25 1.12 -33.16
C LEU A 717 -2.54 0.24 -34.39
N PRO A 718 -2.41 0.77 -35.62
CA PRO A 718 -2.59 -0.03 -36.81
C PRO A 718 -1.47 -1.06 -36.95
N SER A 719 -1.76 -2.26 -37.47
CA SER A 719 -0.76 -3.29 -37.74
C SER A 719 -0.17 -3.18 -39.16
N GLN A 720 -0.77 -2.35 -40.01
CA GLN A 720 -0.34 -2.06 -41.39
C GLN A 720 -0.78 -0.66 -41.85
N ASN A 721 -0.26 -0.19 -42.98
CA ASN A 721 -0.65 1.11 -43.54
C ASN A 721 -2.14 1.12 -43.95
N ILE A 722 -2.88 2.18 -43.58
CA ILE A 722 -4.32 2.35 -43.81
C ILE A 722 -4.54 3.74 -44.41
N GLN A 723 -5.22 3.81 -45.56
CA GLN A 723 -5.43 5.06 -46.31
C GLN A 723 -6.42 6.03 -45.65
N GLU A 724 -7.30 5.54 -44.79
CA GLU A 724 -8.26 6.39 -44.07
C GLU A 724 -7.58 7.19 -42.95
N ASN A 725 -8.17 8.33 -42.55
CA ASN A 725 -7.72 9.07 -41.37
C ASN A 725 -7.97 8.24 -40.10
N ILE A 726 -6.98 7.42 -39.76
CA ILE A 726 -7.09 6.44 -38.68
C ILE A 726 -7.10 7.07 -37.29
N SER A 727 -6.57 8.29 -37.14
CA SER A 727 -6.54 9.00 -35.86
C SER A 727 -7.95 9.21 -35.30
N ASP A 728 -8.88 9.66 -36.14
CA ASP A 728 -10.27 9.92 -35.75
C ASP A 728 -11.04 8.65 -35.39
N LEU A 729 -10.66 7.52 -35.99
CA LEU A 729 -11.21 6.20 -35.69
C LEU A 729 -10.65 5.69 -34.35
N LEU A 730 -9.34 5.70 -34.17
CA LEU A 730 -8.69 5.19 -32.94
C LEU A 730 -9.09 5.96 -31.68
N ASN A 731 -9.40 7.27 -31.81
CA ASN A 731 -9.92 8.09 -30.72
C ASN A 731 -11.27 7.60 -30.15
N VAL A 732 -12.05 6.83 -30.91
CA VAL A 732 -13.33 6.27 -30.45
C VAL A 732 -13.25 4.79 -30.08
N TYR A 733 -12.07 4.17 -30.17
CA TYR A 733 -11.89 2.75 -29.87
C TYR A 733 -12.31 2.45 -28.42
N PRO A 734 -13.30 1.55 -28.20
CA PRO A 734 -13.85 1.32 -26.87
C PRO A 734 -12.93 0.45 -26.02
N VAL A 735 -12.73 0.89 -24.78
CA VAL A 735 -11.91 0.22 -23.79
C VAL A 735 -12.69 0.18 -22.48
N LEU A 736 -12.74 -0.99 -21.84
CA LEU A 736 -13.46 -1.13 -20.58
C LEU A 736 -12.66 -0.51 -19.42
N SER A 737 -13.11 0.66 -18.94
CA SER A 737 -12.54 1.42 -17.82
C SER A 737 -13.40 1.39 -16.54
N ARG A 738 -12.77 1.69 -15.39
CA ARG A 738 -13.44 1.90 -14.08
C ARG A 738 -13.59 3.39 -13.77
N SER A 739 -14.25 3.69 -12.65
CA SER A 739 -14.48 5.06 -12.17
C SER A 739 -13.20 5.86 -11.92
N THR A 740 -12.09 5.20 -11.57
CA THR A 740 -10.78 5.85 -11.41
C THR A 740 -9.66 5.07 -12.08
N GLY A 741 -8.60 5.79 -12.46
CA GLY A 741 -7.36 5.23 -12.98
C GLY A 741 -6.29 4.95 -11.91
N ILE A 742 -6.60 5.08 -10.61
CA ILE A 742 -5.62 4.91 -9.54
C ILE A 742 -5.87 3.60 -8.81
N MET A 743 -4.81 2.80 -8.69
CA MET A 743 -4.81 1.51 -8.03
C MET A 743 -3.70 1.39 -6.99
N VAL A 744 -3.94 0.57 -5.97
CA VAL A 744 -2.88 0.05 -5.09
C VAL A 744 -2.97 -1.47 -5.09
N ASP A 745 -1.91 -2.14 -5.55
CA ASP A 745 -1.88 -3.57 -5.84
C ASP A 745 -3.01 -4.01 -6.76
N GLY A 746 -3.29 -3.20 -7.78
CA GLY A 746 -4.36 -3.47 -8.75
C GLY A 746 -5.77 -3.25 -8.24
N ILE A 747 -5.95 -2.75 -7.02
CA ILE A 747 -7.28 -2.48 -6.45
C ILE A 747 -7.60 -1.00 -6.57
N VAL A 748 -8.81 -0.70 -7.04
CA VAL A 748 -9.29 0.65 -7.29
C VAL A 748 -9.31 1.48 -6.00
N VAL A 749 -8.81 2.71 -6.11
CA VAL A 749 -8.92 3.75 -5.08
C VAL A 749 -9.77 4.88 -5.64
N SER A 750 -10.90 5.17 -4.97
CA SER A 750 -11.89 6.12 -5.47
C SER A 750 -11.59 7.58 -5.13
N ASP A 751 -11.00 7.88 -3.97
CA ASP A 751 -10.58 9.24 -3.61
C ASP A 751 -9.17 9.53 -4.10
N THR A 752 -9.10 10.37 -5.13
CA THR A 752 -7.91 10.69 -5.91
C THR A 752 -7.27 12.03 -5.52
N LYS A 753 -7.86 12.78 -4.57
CA LYS A 753 -7.48 14.18 -4.28
C LYS A 753 -6.00 14.38 -3.97
N ILE A 754 -5.39 13.45 -3.24
CA ILE A 754 -3.96 13.55 -2.89
C ILE A 754 -3.10 13.48 -4.15
N ILE A 755 -3.40 12.53 -5.05
CA ILE A 755 -2.66 12.37 -6.31
C ILE A 755 -2.92 13.57 -7.23
N GLU A 756 -4.16 14.05 -7.29
CA GLU A 756 -4.51 15.27 -8.03
C GLU A 756 -3.72 16.48 -7.55
N ASN A 757 -3.58 16.68 -6.24
CA ASN A 757 -2.79 17.79 -5.71
C ASN A 757 -1.30 17.68 -6.07
N ILE A 758 -0.75 16.46 -6.07
CA ILE A 758 0.67 16.22 -6.39
C ILE A 758 0.96 16.49 -7.86
N SER A 759 0.04 16.11 -8.75
CA SER A 759 0.20 16.28 -10.20
C SER A 759 -0.31 17.62 -10.72
N ASN A 760 -0.48 18.64 -9.85
CA ASN A 760 -1.07 19.93 -10.21
C ASN A 760 -2.39 19.78 -10.99
N TYR A 761 -3.23 18.84 -10.55
CA TYR A 761 -4.52 18.50 -11.13
C TYR A 761 -4.47 17.92 -12.56
N ARG A 762 -3.29 17.55 -13.09
CA ARG A 762 -3.14 16.89 -14.42
C ARG A 762 -4.08 15.70 -14.58
N TYR A 763 -4.26 14.91 -13.52
CA TYR A 763 -5.11 13.72 -13.55
C TYR A 763 -6.59 13.96 -13.22
N SER A 764 -6.93 15.08 -12.55
CA SER A 764 -8.29 15.36 -12.02
C SER A 764 -9.41 15.42 -13.07
N ARG A 765 -9.06 15.71 -14.33
CA ARG A 765 -10.03 15.94 -15.43
C ARG A 765 -10.17 14.75 -16.39
N GLU A 766 -9.39 13.68 -16.23
CA GLU A 766 -9.51 12.44 -17.02
C GLU A 766 -10.56 11.45 -16.45
N TYR A 767 -11.18 11.76 -15.31
CA TYR A 767 -12.05 10.84 -14.58
C TYR A 767 -13.51 10.77 -15.05
N ASN A 768 -13.89 11.48 -16.13
CA ASN A 768 -15.23 11.39 -16.72
C ASN A 768 -15.37 10.21 -17.71
N ASN A 769 -15.12 8.99 -17.19
CA ASN A 769 -15.34 7.65 -17.79
C ASN A 769 -14.23 7.04 -18.69
N SER A 770 -13.04 7.63 -18.84
CA SER A 770 -11.88 6.92 -19.42
C SER A 770 -10.59 7.66 -19.11
N SER A 771 -9.87 7.26 -18.05
CA SER A 771 -8.53 7.76 -17.80
C SER A 771 -7.61 7.36 -18.96
N SER A 772 -6.76 8.27 -19.40
CA SER A 772 -5.77 7.99 -20.46
C SER A 772 -4.48 7.43 -19.88
N ILE A 773 -4.25 7.65 -18.57
CA ILE A 773 -3.17 7.06 -17.79
C ILE A 773 -3.74 6.36 -16.54
N TYR A 774 -3.26 5.14 -16.28
CA TYR A 774 -3.59 4.38 -15.09
C TYR A 774 -2.35 4.24 -14.22
N ILE A 775 -2.49 4.48 -12.92
CA ILE A 775 -1.40 4.52 -11.95
C ILE A 775 -1.61 3.38 -10.97
N ASP A 776 -0.71 2.41 -10.95
CA ASP A 776 -0.69 1.34 -9.95
C ASP A 776 0.49 1.49 -9.00
N PHE A 777 0.21 1.58 -7.70
CA PHE A 777 1.22 1.54 -6.64
C PHE A 777 1.41 0.11 -6.14
N PHE A 778 2.64 -0.38 -6.15
CA PHE A 778 2.99 -1.75 -5.76
C PHE A 778 4.35 -1.82 -5.05
N GLY A 779 4.77 -3.03 -4.69
CA GLY A 779 6.09 -3.27 -4.10
C GLY A 779 6.20 -2.84 -2.64
N ASP A 780 7.38 -2.40 -2.20
CA ASP A 780 7.64 -2.19 -0.76
C ASP A 780 7.15 -0.85 -0.21
N LYS A 781 7.05 0.17 -1.06
CA LYS A 781 6.60 1.52 -0.70
C LYS A 781 5.29 1.79 -1.41
N ARG A 782 4.24 2.00 -0.62
CA ARG A 782 2.87 2.24 -1.10
C ARG A 782 2.25 3.37 -0.28
N PRO A 783 1.27 4.11 -0.83
CA PRO A 783 0.49 5.06 -0.06
C PRO A 783 -0.23 4.38 1.10
N LEU A 784 -0.43 5.11 2.20
CA LEU A 784 -1.30 4.66 3.28
C LEU A 784 -2.75 4.85 2.85
N LEU A 785 -3.55 3.81 3.05
CA LEU A 785 -4.97 3.81 2.71
C LEU A 785 -5.84 3.94 3.97
N SER A 786 -7.02 4.48 3.76
CA SER A 786 -8.15 4.41 4.70
C SER A 786 -8.53 2.96 5.01
N VAL A 787 -9.31 2.74 6.08
CA VAL A 787 -9.70 1.39 6.51
C VAL A 787 -10.55 0.67 5.46
N ASP A 788 -11.46 1.39 4.79
CA ASP A 788 -12.23 0.88 3.64
C ASP A 788 -11.42 0.83 2.33
N ARG A 789 -10.17 1.33 2.39
CA ARG A 789 -9.17 1.40 1.33
C ARG A 789 -9.64 2.17 0.09
N ASN A 790 -10.67 3.00 0.22
CA ASN A 790 -11.21 3.79 -0.89
C ASN A 790 -10.50 5.13 -1.08
N ALA A 791 -9.71 5.57 -0.09
CA ALA A 791 -8.96 6.81 -0.12
C ALA A 791 -7.50 6.61 0.30
N ILE A 792 -6.59 7.34 -0.35
CA ILE A 792 -5.22 7.54 0.14
C ILE A 792 -5.30 8.56 1.28
N THR A 793 -4.76 8.20 2.45
CA THR A 793 -4.68 9.10 3.62
C THR A 793 -3.35 9.82 3.68
N THR A 794 -2.27 9.18 3.22
CA THR A 794 -0.91 9.74 3.28
C THR A 794 -0.04 9.11 2.21
N ILE A 795 0.91 9.88 1.66
CA ILE A 795 1.91 9.43 0.70
C ILE A 795 3.28 10.00 1.11
N SER A 796 4.35 9.25 0.85
CA SER A 796 5.70 9.66 1.21
C SER A 796 6.33 10.59 0.16
N ASP A 797 7.25 11.46 0.58
CA ASP A 797 7.99 12.37 -0.31
C ASP A 797 8.76 11.63 -1.42
N GLU A 798 9.20 10.40 -1.16
CA GLU A 798 9.86 9.57 -2.15
C GLU A 798 8.91 9.12 -3.26
N LEU A 799 7.70 8.66 -2.90
CA LEU A 799 6.68 8.31 -3.90
C LEU A 799 6.23 9.55 -4.69
N VAL A 800 6.18 10.72 -4.05
CA VAL A 800 5.91 12.00 -4.74
C VAL A 800 6.98 12.29 -5.80
N LYS A 801 8.27 12.14 -5.45
CA LYS A 801 9.38 12.31 -6.40
C LYS A 801 9.35 11.26 -7.51
N ASP A 802 8.99 10.02 -7.20
CA ASP A 802 8.85 8.97 -8.20
C ASP A 802 7.72 9.28 -9.19
N ILE A 803 6.56 9.77 -8.73
CA ILE A 803 5.47 10.23 -9.62
C ILE A 803 5.98 11.31 -10.57
N GLN A 804 6.62 12.36 -10.04
CA GLN A 804 7.15 13.48 -10.85
C GLN A 804 8.21 13.02 -11.87
N SER A 805 9.07 12.07 -11.46
CA SER A 805 10.06 11.45 -12.33
C SER A 805 9.40 10.64 -13.47
N LEU A 806 8.36 9.87 -13.15
CA LEU A 806 7.60 9.12 -14.15
C LEU A 806 6.84 10.03 -15.10
N GLU A 807 6.20 11.09 -14.60
CA GLU A 807 5.57 12.14 -15.42
C GLU A 807 6.55 12.72 -16.46
N GLY A 808 7.78 13.03 -16.04
CA GLY A 808 8.83 13.52 -16.94
C GLY A 808 9.31 12.51 -17.99
N ARG A 809 9.04 11.22 -17.80
CA ARG A 809 9.38 10.16 -18.78
C ARG A 809 8.23 9.76 -19.70
N VAL A 810 6.98 10.14 -19.39
CA VAL A 810 5.81 9.77 -20.21
C VAL A 810 6.01 10.10 -21.68
N ALA A 811 6.45 11.33 -21.98
CA ALA A 811 6.65 11.77 -23.36
C ALA A 811 7.67 10.90 -24.11
N LYS A 812 8.83 10.69 -23.49
CA LYS A 812 9.92 9.88 -24.01
C LYS A 812 9.47 8.44 -24.26
N ASP A 813 9.03 7.76 -23.21
CA ASP A 813 8.81 6.32 -23.25
C ASP A 813 7.63 5.97 -24.19
N LEU A 814 6.65 6.87 -24.34
CA LEU A 814 5.56 6.72 -25.31
C LEU A 814 6.04 6.88 -26.75
N LEU A 815 6.79 7.92 -27.06
CA LEU A 815 7.30 8.19 -28.40
C LEU A 815 8.29 7.11 -28.84
N ASP A 816 9.22 6.73 -27.97
CA ASP A 816 10.17 5.63 -28.21
C ASP A 816 9.42 4.31 -28.49
N LYS A 817 8.31 4.04 -27.78
CA LYS A 817 7.53 2.82 -28.01
C LYS A 817 6.72 2.86 -29.31
N ILE A 818 6.21 4.02 -29.69
CA ILE A 818 5.55 4.23 -31.00
C ILE A 818 6.58 4.01 -32.12
N ASP A 819 7.78 4.56 -31.99
CA ASP A 819 8.88 4.36 -32.93
C ASP A 819 9.23 2.87 -33.11
N GLU A 820 9.49 2.17 -32.00
CA GLU A 820 9.78 0.73 -32.00
C GLU A 820 8.67 -0.07 -32.68
N TYR A 821 7.41 0.28 -32.39
CA TYR A 821 6.25 -0.38 -32.98
C TYR A 821 6.17 -0.14 -34.50
N PHE A 822 6.42 1.09 -34.96
CA PHE A 822 6.40 1.46 -36.37
C PHE A 822 7.55 0.82 -37.17
N ASP A 823 8.74 0.76 -36.58
CA ASP A 823 9.89 0.09 -37.18
C ASP A 823 9.64 -1.41 -37.33
N THR A 824 9.06 -2.03 -36.29
CA THR A 824 8.73 -3.47 -36.29
C THR A 824 7.70 -3.81 -37.38
N HIS A 825 6.73 -2.94 -37.63
CA HIS A 825 5.65 -3.14 -38.60
C HIS A 825 5.93 -2.52 -39.99
N LYS A 826 7.07 -1.86 -40.18
CA LYS A 826 7.49 -1.20 -41.44
C LYS A 826 6.44 -0.22 -42.00
N MET A 827 5.89 0.62 -41.13
CA MET A 827 4.87 1.59 -41.50
C MET A 827 5.44 2.87 -42.12
N GLU A 828 4.62 3.59 -42.89
CA GLU A 828 5.00 4.86 -43.54
C GLU A 828 5.00 6.05 -42.55
N ASN A 829 5.88 7.04 -42.79
CA ASN A 829 5.98 8.24 -41.94
C ASN A 829 4.66 9.04 -41.87
N THR A 830 3.89 9.09 -42.96
CA THR A 830 2.58 9.74 -43.02
C THR A 830 1.58 9.11 -42.03
N GLN A 831 1.65 7.79 -41.85
CA GLN A 831 0.83 7.08 -40.87
C GLN A 831 1.28 7.38 -39.45
N LYS A 832 2.59 7.54 -39.25
CA LYS A 832 3.18 7.88 -37.96
C LYS A 832 2.69 9.23 -37.44
N ASP A 833 2.64 10.24 -38.30
CA ASP A 833 2.07 11.56 -37.96
C ASP A 833 0.61 11.47 -37.48
N ASN A 834 -0.21 10.66 -38.14
CA ASN A 834 -1.59 10.42 -37.73
C ASN A 834 -1.69 9.75 -36.36
N ILE A 835 -0.78 8.82 -36.05
CA ILE A 835 -0.70 8.18 -34.73
C ILE A 835 -0.18 9.12 -33.64
N LEU A 836 0.78 9.97 -33.94
CA LEU A 836 1.22 11.01 -33.01
C LEU A 836 0.07 11.98 -32.68
N ASN A 837 -0.74 12.35 -33.67
CA ASN A 837 -1.96 13.13 -33.45
C ASN A 837 -2.96 12.40 -32.54
N TYR A 838 -3.17 11.10 -32.75
CA TYR A 838 -4.00 10.27 -31.89
C TYR A 838 -3.46 10.22 -30.45
N ALA A 839 -2.17 9.96 -30.28
CA ALA A 839 -1.52 9.89 -28.97
C ALA A 839 -1.62 11.21 -28.21
N PHE A 840 -1.34 12.34 -28.87
CA PHE A 840 -1.43 13.67 -28.25
C PHE A 840 -2.86 14.08 -27.93
N SER A 841 -3.84 13.67 -28.76
CA SER A 841 -5.27 13.86 -28.48
C SER A 841 -5.69 13.06 -27.24
N LYS A 842 -5.30 11.79 -27.17
CA LYS A 842 -5.59 10.89 -26.05
C LYS A 842 -4.96 11.37 -24.75
N LEU A 843 -3.73 11.86 -24.79
CA LEU A 843 -2.94 12.32 -23.64
C LEU A 843 -2.79 13.84 -23.64
N SER A 844 -3.88 14.56 -23.87
CA SER A 844 -3.86 16.02 -24.03
C SER A 844 -3.29 16.81 -22.83
N THR A 845 -3.25 16.21 -21.62
CA THR A 845 -2.59 16.77 -20.43
C THR A 845 -1.06 16.85 -20.59
N PHE A 846 -0.46 15.92 -21.34
CA PHE A 846 0.98 15.82 -21.56
C PHE A 846 1.42 16.43 -22.89
N ILE A 847 0.54 17.17 -23.58
CA ILE A 847 0.84 17.73 -24.91
C ILE A 847 2.06 18.66 -24.91
N LEU A 848 2.26 19.43 -23.84
CA LEU A 848 3.46 20.24 -23.70
C LEU A 848 4.70 19.36 -23.56
N ASP A 849 4.65 18.35 -22.70
CA ASP A 849 5.76 17.43 -22.47
C ASP A 849 6.14 16.70 -23.78
N PHE A 850 5.16 16.31 -24.61
CA PHE A 850 5.43 15.71 -25.93
C PHE A 850 6.09 16.68 -26.91
N VAL A 851 5.59 17.91 -27.01
CA VAL A 851 6.15 18.93 -27.91
C VAL A 851 7.56 19.34 -27.45
N ASP A 852 7.74 19.57 -26.15
CA ASP A 852 9.03 19.91 -25.55
C ASP A 852 10.06 18.81 -25.78
N TYR A 853 9.70 17.55 -25.50
CA TYR A 853 10.58 16.41 -25.75
C TYR A 853 10.92 16.26 -27.24
N SER A 854 9.93 16.45 -28.12
CA SER A 854 10.13 16.37 -29.57
C SER A 854 11.16 17.41 -30.04
N ILE A 855 11.07 18.65 -29.56
CA ILE A 855 12.03 19.74 -29.86
C ILE A 855 13.41 19.46 -29.25
N LEU A 856 13.47 19.07 -27.97
CA LEU A 856 14.74 18.85 -27.25
C LEU A 856 15.49 17.61 -27.72
N SER A 857 14.78 16.58 -28.19
CA SER A 857 15.39 15.33 -28.65
C SER A 857 16.16 15.49 -29.96
N GLU A 858 15.80 16.48 -30.79
CA GLU A 858 16.25 16.64 -32.19
C GLU A 858 16.17 15.34 -33.01
N ASN A 859 15.30 14.41 -32.60
CA ASN A 859 15.12 13.13 -33.29
C ASN A 859 14.19 13.35 -34.48
N GLU A 860 14.67 13.11 -35.70
CA GLU A 860 13.89 13.24 -36.94
C GLU A 860 12.58 12.42 -36.91
N ASN A 861 12.54 11.34 -36.14
CA ASN A 861 11.33 10.56 -35.93
C ASN A 861 10.19 11.33 -35.24
N ASN A 862 10.52 12.40 -34.51
CA ASN A 862 9.60 13.28 -33.80
C ASN A 862 9.26 14.56 -34.59
N ASN A 863 9.81 14.72 -35.80
CA ASN A 863 9.59 15.88 -36.65
C ASN A 863 8.25 15.78 -37.40
N PHE A 864 7.16 15.99 -36.67
CA PHE A 864 5.81 15.78 -37.20
C PHE A 864 5.30 16.93 -38.07
N MET A 865 4.36 16.60 -38.96
CA MET A 865 3.70 17.58 -39.84
C MET A 865 2.72 18.51 -39.11
N LEU A 866 2.59 19.74 -39.64
CA LEU A 866 1.69 20.82 -39.20
C LEU A 866 0.66 21.17 -40.29
N PRO A 867 -0.25 20.25 -40.68
CA PRO A 867 -1.07 20.39 -41.88
C PRO A 867 -2.07 21.53 -41.84
N ASN A 868 -2.70 21.82 -40.69
CA ASN A 868 -3.69 22.91 -40.61
C ASN A 868 -2.99 24.26 -40.53
N LEU A 869 -1.81 24.31 -39.92
CA LEU A 869 -1.02 25.54 -39.86
C LEU A 869 -0.34 25.84 -41.21
N SER A 870 0.09 24.81 -41.93
CA SER A 870 0.73 24.96 -43.25
C SER A 870 -0.22 25.49 -44.31
N GLU A 871 -1.53 25.27 -44.18
CA GLU A 871 -2.53 25.95 -45.01
C GLU A 871 -2.33 27.47 -44.95
N TYR A 872 -2.06 28.05 -43.79
CA TYR A 872 -1.88 29.51 -43.65
C TYR A 872 -0.43 29.99 -43.91
N LEU A 873 0.56 29.11 -43.80
CA LEU A 873 1.99 29.43 -43.98
C LEU A 873 2.51 29.22 -45.42
N GLY A 874 2.04 28.18 -46.11
CA GLY A 874 2.74 27.59 -47.26
C GLY A 874 3.93 26.72 -46.80
N GLU A 875 4.98 27.34 -46.28
CA GLU A 875 6.15 26.71 -45.64
C GLU A 875 6.55 27.52 -44.40
N PRO A 876 7.10 26.90 -43.34
CA PRO A 876 7.44 25.49 -43.19
C PRO A 876 6.25 24.58 -42.87
N THR A 877 6.31 23.32 -43.33
CA THR A 877 5.28 22.29 -43.12
C THR A 877 5.55 21.35 -41.93
N GLN A 878 6.77 21.36 -41.39
CA GLN A 878 7.24 20.46 -40.32
C GLN A 878 7.61 21.21 -39.03
N LEU A 879 7.59 20.48 -37.91
CA LEU A 879 7.88 21.02 -36.57
C LEU A 879 9.24 21.71 -36.49
N PHE A 880 10.33 21.04 -36.88
CA PHE A 880 11.68 21.55 -36.68
C PHE A 880 11.94 22.80 -37.51
N ASP A 881 11.50 22.82 -38.77
CA ASP A 881 11.60 23.99 -39.63
C ASP A 881 10.75 25.17 -39.08
N PHE A 882 9.57 24.90 -38.54
CA PHE A 882 8.72 25.92 -37.90
C PHE A 882 9.38 26.53 -36.66
N VAL A 883 9.94 25.69 -35.80
CA VAL A 883 10.63 26.12 -34.58
C VAL A 883 11.87 26.94 -34.91
N ASN A 884 12.68 26.48 -35.88
CA ASN A 884 13.95 27.10 -36.27
C ASN A 884 13.82 28.29 -37.23
N SER A 885 12.64 28.54 -37.79
CA SER A 885 12.42 29.69 -38.68
C SER A 885 12.52 31.01 -37.94
N ASN A 886 13.46 31.87 -38.34
CA ASN A 886 13.62 33.22 -37.78
C ASN A 886 12.51 34.18 -38.21
N THR A 887 11.91 33.95 -39.38
CA THR A 887 10.83 34.77 -39.93
C THR A 887 9.74 33.86 -40.47
N LEU A 888 8.50 34.09 -40.04
CA LEU A 888 7.31 33.40 -40.55
C LEU A 888 6.33 34.40 -41.11
N LYS A 889 5.67 34.03 -42.21
CA LYS A 889 4.61 34.82 -42.84
C LYS A 889 3.35 33.97 -42.90
N ILE A 890 2.35 34.34 -42.11
CA ILE A 890 1.09 33.60 -41.95
C ILE A 890 -0.04 34.41 -42.56
N ARG A 891 -0.98 33.80 -43.28
CA ARG A 891 -2.20 34.49 -43.73
C ARG A 891 -3.00 35.04 -42.53
N ASN A 892 -3.44 36.29 -42.61
CA ASN A 892 -4.07 37.01 -41.49
C ASN A 892 -5.53 36.62 -41.17
N ASN A 893 -6.04 35.58 -41.83
CA ASN A 893 -7.37 34.99 -41.61
C ASN A 893 -7.28 33.62 -40.92
N ILE A 894 -6.21 33.37 -40.15
CA ILE A 894 -5.99 32.12 -39.46
C ILE A 894 -7.11 31.82 -38.45
N SER A 895 -7.78 30.68 -38.63
CA SER A 895 -8.81 30.22 -37.70
C SER A 895 -8.21 29.33 -36.63
N PHE A 896 -8.11 29.82 -35.39
CA PHE A 896 -7.61 29.05 -34.25
C PHE A 896 -8.42 27.76 -34.02
N LYS A 897 -9.72 27.77 -34.36
CA LYS A 897 -10.60 26.60 -34.25
C LYS A 897 -10.21 25.46 -35.19
N ARG A 898 -9.64 25.77 -36.36
CA ARG A 898 -9.17 24.78 -37.35
C ARG A 898 -7.82 24.13 -36.98
N LEU A 899 -7.03 24.79 -36.12
CA LEU A 899 -5.75 24.24 -35.68
C LEU A 899 -5.96 23.09 -34.68
N SER A 900 -5.12 22.05 -34.78
CA SER A 900 -5.02 21.00 -33.77
C SER A 900 -4.41 21.53 -32.45
N SER A 901 -4.60 20.82 -31.34
CA SER A 901 -4.08 21.25 -30.04
C SER A 901 -2.57 21.51 -30.04
N LYS A 902 -1.78 20.70 -30.76
CA LYS A 902 -0.33 20.89 -30.89
C LYS A 902 0.01 22.13 -31.72
N GLU A 903 -0.69 22.35 -32.83
CA GLU A 903 -0.50 23.53 -33.70
C GLU A 903 -0.90 24.83 -32.99
N ARG A 904 -1.96 24.81 -32.18
CA ARG A 904 -2.37 25.93 -31.31
C ARG A 904 -1.25 26.32 -30.35
N ILE A 905 -0.67 25.35 -29.65
CA ILE A 905 0.46 25.59 -28.72
C ILE A 905 1.66 26.15 -29.46
N LEU A 906 2.03 25.56 -30.60
CA LEU A 906 3.18 25.99 -31.39
C LEU A 906 2.99 27.41 -31.92
N TYR A 907 1.81 27.71 -32.47
CA TYR A 907 1.46 29.03 -32.97
C TYR A 907 1.52 30.09 -31.86
N LEU A 908 0.88 29.84 -30.71
CA LEU A 908 0.93 30.79 -29.59
C LEU A 908 2.34 30.93 -29.02
N SER A 909 3.09 29.83 -28.89
CA SER A 909 4.49 29.86 -28.42
C SER A 909 5.37 30.70 -29.35
N LYS A 910 5.13 30.62 -30.66
CA LYS A 910 5.85 31.41 -31.66
C LYS A 910 5.52 32.90 -31.56
N LEU A 911 4.24 33.25 -31.39
CA LEU A 911 3.81 34.65 -31.16
C LEU A 911 4.39 35.20 -29.86
N MET A 912 4.36 34.42 -28.77
CA MET A 912 4.88 34.83 -27.47
C MET A 912 6.40 35.01 -27.47
N SER A 913 7.12 34.27 -28.31
CA SER A 913 8.58 34.34 -28.44
C SER A 913 9.05 35.38 -29.49
N ALA A 914 8.12 36.12 -30.10
CA ALA A 914 8.44 37.05 -31.18
C ALA A 914 9.19 38.29 -30.66
N ASP A 915 10.28 38.63 -31.34
CA ASP A 915 10.97 39.92 -31.20
C ASP A 915 10.17 41.03 -31.89
N HIS A 916 9.55 40.72 -33.03
CA HIS A 916 8.76 41.66 -33.83
C HIS A 916 7.54 40.97 -34.47
N ILE A 917 6.38 41.63 -34.45
CA ILE A 917 5.15 41.21 -35.12
C ILE A 917 4.60 42.38 -35.93
N GLU A 918 4.50 42.18 -37.24
CA GLU A 918 3.86 43.11 -38.17
C GLU A 918 2.62 42.46 -38.79
N VAL A 919 1.49 43.17 -38.76
CA VAL A 919 0.27 42.73 -39.44
C VAL A 919 0.03 43.61 -40.67
N THR A 920 -0.08 42.96 -41.82
CA THR A 920 -0.39 43.56 -43.13
C THR A 920 -1.80 43.18 -43.57
N HIS A 921 -2.25 43.72 -44.70
CA HIS A 921 -3.57 43.40 -45.28
C HIS A 921 -3.75 41.90 -45.58
N GLU A 922 -2.69 41.16 -45.90
CA GLU A 922 -2.79 39.74 -46.29
C GLU A 922 -2.09 38.79 -45.32
N SER A 923 -1.23 39.30 -44.44
CA SER A 923 -0.33 38.43 -43.66
C SER A 923 0.12 39.01 -42.32
N ILE A 924 0.37 38.12 -41.38
CA ILE A 924 1.04 38.35 -40.10
C ILE A 924 2.49 37.90 -40.28
N ILE A 925 3.43 38.83 -40.14
CA ILE A 925 4.87 38.60 -40.19
C ILE A 925 5.37 38.51 -38.74
N ILE A 926 6.03 37.40 -38.41
CA ILE A 926 6.57 37.12 -37.08
C ILE A 926 8.07 36.94 -37.22
N GLU A 927 8.84 37.76 -36.52
CA GLU A 927 10.30 37.61 -36.41
C GLU A 927 10.68 37.19 -34.99
N SER A 928 11.47 36.13 -34.87
CA SER A 928 11.91 35.57 -33.59
C SER A 928 13.31 34.98 -33.70
N LYS A 929 14.27 35.45 -32.89
CA LYS A 929 15.63 34.91 -32.80
C LYS A 929 15.73 33.57 -32.09
N SER A 930 14.74 33.25 -31.26
CA SER A 930 14.67 32.00 -30.51
C SER A 930 13.22 31.57 -30.33
N PHE A 931 12.98 30.27 -30.30
CA PHE A 931 11.69 29.71 -29.93
C PHE A 931 11.71 29.29 -28.45
N LYS A 932 10.69 29.69 -27.69
CA LYS A 932 10.46 29.19 -26.34
C LYS A 932 9.05 28.61 -26.29
N LEU A 933 8.96 27.33 -25.93
CA LEU A 933 7.67 26.70 -25.74
C LEU A 933 6.93 27.38 -24.57
N CYS A 934 5.64 27.66 -24.77
CA CYS A 934 4.80 28.21 -23.74
C CYS A 934 4.65 27.20 -22.59
N ASN A 935 5.19 27.52 -21.41
CA ASN A 935 5.13 26.68 -20.21
C ASN A 935 4.17 27.27 -19.14
N THR A 936 2.99 27.70 -19.56
CA THR A 936 1.97 28.15 -18.61
C THR A 936 1.25 26.95 -18.01
N PHE A 937 1.18 26.84 -16.68
CA PHE A 937 0.47 25.76 -15.99
C PHE A 937 -1.02 25.59 -16.40
N ASP A 938 -1.62 26.57 -17.09
CA ASP A 938 -3.01 26.57 -17.56
C ASP A 938 -3.15 26.33 -19.09
N VAL A 939 -2.25 25.57 -19.73
CA VAL A 939 -2.41 25.17 -21.15
C VAL A 939 -3.75 24.48 -21.44
N HIS A 940 -4.34 23.82 -20.45
CA HIS A 940 -5.70 23.29 -20.59
C HIS A 940 -6.76 24.35 -20.86
N ASP A 941 -6.65 25.54 -20.28
CA ASP A 941 -7.58 26.66 -20.55
C ASP A 941 -7.33 27.28 -21.93
N LEU A 942 -6.07 27.29 -22.39
CA LEU A 942 -5.68 27.70 -23.75
C LEU A 942 -6.25 26.78 -24.84
N LEU A 943 -6.46 25.49 -24.53
CA LEU A 943 -6.85 24.47 -25.51
C LEU A 943 -8.35 24.17 -25.58
N ARG A 944 -9.09 24.34 -24.47
CA ARG A 944 -10.50 23.88 -24.37
C ARG A 944 -11.56 24.90 -24.77
N HIS A 945 -11.24 26.20 -24.74
CA HIS A 945 -12.19 27.25 -25.06
C HIS A 945 -11.87 27.87 -26.41
N ASP A 946 -12.92 28.27 -27.15
CA ASP A 946 -12.76 29.09 -28.37
C ASP A 946 -12.06 30.44 -28.05
N SER A 947 -12.12 30.88 -26.79
CA SER A 947 -11.54 32.13 -26.29
C SER A 947 -10.10 31.96 -25.78
N ILE A 948 -9.15 32.54 -26.49
CA ILE A 948 -7.73 32.58 -26.10
C ILE A 948 -7.56 33.55 -24.91
N PRO A 949 -7.03 33.11 -23.74
CA PRO A 949 -6.98 33.90 -22.50
C PRO A 949 -5.74 34.81 -22.38
N ILE A 950 -5.01 35.00 -23.47
CA ILE A 950 -3.82 35.85 -23.54
C ILE A 950 -4.03 36.95 -24.58
N MET A 951 -3.26 38.03 -24.43
CA MET A 951 -3.26 39.16 -25.35
C MET A 951 -1.82 39.52 -25.71
N ILE A 952 -1.55 39.76 -26.99
CA ILE A 952 -0.20 39.96 -27.53
C ILE A 952 -0.18 41.26 -28.33
N TYR A 953 0.70 42.21 -27.99
CA TYR A 953 0.80 43.44 -28.79
C TYR A 953 1.59 43.21 -30.08
N VAL A 954 1.21 43.92 -31.14
CA VAL A 954 1.95 43.96 -32.40
C VAL A 954 2.64 45.31 -32.59
N ASP A 955 3.79 45.31 -33.25
CA ASP A 955 4.60 46.51 -33.47
C ASP A 955 4.04 47.38 -34.60
N LYS A 956 3.35 46.75 -35.56
CA LYS A 956 2.69 47.44 -36.66
C LYS A 956 1.28 46.89 -36.88
N TRP A 957 0.29 47.73 -36.56
CA TRP A 957 -1.13 47.47 -36.78
C TRP A 957 -1.50 47.77 -38.24
N PRO A 958 -2.40 47.00 -38.88
CA PRO A 958 -2.73 47.19 -40.28
C PRO A 958 -3.62 48.43 -40.47
N GLN A 959 -3.30 49.25 -41.46
CA GLN A 959 -4.01 50.51 -41.73
C GLN A 959 -5.50 50.32 -42.01
N GLU A 960 -5.89 49.18 -42.58
CA GLU A 960 -7.31 48.84 -42.83
C GLU A 960 -8.14 48.75 -41.55
N TYR A 961 -7.51 48.37 -40.43
CA TYR A 961 -8.15 48.24 -39.13
C TYR A 961 -7.73 49.34 -38.14
N GLU A 962 -7.21 50.48 -38.63
CA GLU A 962 -6.68 51.56 -37.79
C GLU A 962 -7.72 52.10 -36.78
N ASP A 963 -8.99 52.11 -37.19
CA ASP A 963 -10.14 52.56 -36.39
C ASP A 963 -10.62 51.53 -35.34
N TYR A 964 -10.16 50.28 -35.39
CA TYR A 964 -10.60 49.18 -34.53
C TYR A 964 -9.51 48.80 -33.52
N ASP A 965 -9.94 48.61 -32.27
CA ASP A 965 -9.09 48.26 -31.14
C ASP A 965 -8.93 46.72 -31.02
N ILE A 966 -9.95 45.95 -31.44
CA ILE A 966 -9.95 44.48 -31.49
C ILE A 966 -10.51 44.03 -32.85
N VAL A 967 -9.87 43.03 -33.47
CA VAL A 967 -10.33 42.41 -34.72
C VAL A 967 -10.36 40.90 -34.51
N SER A 968 -11.52 40.26 -34.70
CA SER A 968 -11.69 38.85 -34.32
C SER A 968 -10.74 37.91 -35.07
N SER A 969 -10.48 38.15 -36.37
CA SER A 969 -9.54 37.31 -37.15
C SER A 969 -8.07 37.48 -36.76
N LEU A 970 -7.73 38.55 -36.02
CA LEU A 970 -6.36 38.82 -35.56
C LEU A 970 -6.15 38.39 -34.10
N TRP A 971 -7.21 38.07 -33.36
CA TRP A 971 -7.10 37.67 -31.95
C TRP A 971 -6.14 36.46 -31.80
N PRO A 972 -5.16 36.47 -30.86
CA PRO A 972 -4.99 37.35 -29.71
C PRO A 972 -4.13 38.61 -29.93
N LEU A 973 -3.86 38.98 -31.19
CA LEU A 973 -3.06 40.15 -31.55
C LEU A 973 -3.87 41.43 -31.38
N VAL A 974 -3.30 42.41 -30.69
CA VAL A 974 -3.93 43.70 -30.42
C VAL A 974 -2.99 44.87 -30.67
N LYS A 975 -3.57 46.07 -30.78
CA LYS A 975 -2.83 47.33 -30.86
C LYS A 975 -2.11 47.60 -29.53
N GLN A 976 -0.91 48.18 -29.62
CA GLN A 976 -0.07 48.47 -28.44
C GLN A 976 -0.79 49.33 -27.39
N ASP A 977 -1.54 50.36 -27.82
CA ASP A 977 -2.29 51.23 -26.90
C ASP A 977 -3.28 50.45 -26.01
N LEU A 978 -4.01 49.49 -26.61
CA LEU A 978 -4.94 48.62 -25.86
C LEU A 978 -4.17 47.69 -24.92
N PHE A 979 -3.04 47.16 -25.39
CA PHE A 979 -2.19 46.31 -24.56
C PHE A 979 -1.68 47.03 -23.32
N GLU A 980 -1.19 48.25 -23.45
CA GLU A 980 -0.61 49.03 -22.34
C GLU A 980 -1.61 49.30 -21.22
N ILE A 981 -2.85 49.66 -21.56
CA ILE A 981 -3.90 49.96 -20.56
C ILE A 981 -4.57 48.72 -19.96
N THR A 982 -4.42 47.56 -20.58
CA THR A 982 -5.02 46.31 -20.11
C THR A 982 -4.25 45.74 -18.93
N ARG A 983 -4.97 45.34 -17.89
CA ARG A 983 -4.40 44.72 -16.69
C ARG A 983 -4.26 43.22 -16.83
N GLU A 984 -3.18 42.70 -16.29
CA GLU A 984 -2.99 41.26 -16.11
C GLU A 984 -3.87 40.78 -14.95
N ARG A 985 -4.62 39.69 -15.17
CA ARG A 985 -5.64 39.21 -14.24
C ARG A 985 -5.07 38.44 -13.05
N VAL A 986 -3.84 37.96 -13.15
CA VAL A 986 -3.18 37.16 -12.12
C VAL A 986 -1.90 37.86 -11.66
N GLU A 987 -1.91 38.41 -10.44
CA GLU A 987 -0.72 39.03 -9.85
C GLU A 987 0.44 38.01 -9.78
N GLY A 988 1.63 38.40 -10.27
CA GLY A 988 2.85 37.58 -10.21
C GLY A 988 3.07 36.61 -11.39
N LYS A 989 2.25 36.65 -12.45
CA LYS A 989 2.40 35.83 -13.67
C LYS A 989 2.81 36.66 -14.91
N GLU A 990 3.73 37.62 -14.80
CA GLU A 990 4.24 38.32 -16.01
C GLU A 990 4.87 37.29 -16.97
N LEU A 991 4.21 37.06 -18.12
CA LEU A 991 4.68 36.09 -19.12
C LEU A 991 5.94 36.60 -19.81
N ASN A 992 5.82 37.77 -20.44
CA ASN A 992 6.90 38.57 -21.01
C ASN A 992 6.39 40.00 -21.31
N GLN A 993 7.25 40.87 -21.80
CA GLN A 993 6.90 42.27 -22.09
C GLN A 993 5.81 42.43 -23.18
N ARG A 994 5.60 41.43 -24.04
CA ARG A 994 4.66 41.46 -25.17
C ARG A 994 3.33 40.75 -24.92
N THR A 995 3.24 39.93 -23.88
CA THR A 995 2.10 39.05 -23.63
C THR A 995 1.56 39.27 -22.23
N LYS A 996 0.23 39.44 -22.11
CA LYS A 996 -0.49 39.52 -20.82
C LYS A 996 -1.51 38.40 -20.69
N TRP A 997 -1.63 37.83 -19.50
CA TRP A 997 -2.72 36.91 -19.18
C TRP A 997 -3.96 37.66 -18.69
N ILE A 998 -5.03 37.62 -19.48
CA ILE A 998 -6.30 38.29 -19.16
C ILE A 998 -7.38 37.32 -18.64
N GLY A 999 -7.12 36.01 -18.74
CA GLY A 999 -8.04 34.95 -18.36
C GLY A 999 -9.17 34.73 -19.37
N SER A 1000 -9.93 33.65 -19.19
CA SER A 1000 -11.06 33.31 -20.05
C SER A 1000 -12.36 33.84 -19.45
N ALA A 1001 -13.06 34.70 -20.18
CA ALA A 1001 -14.38 35.21 -19.84
C ALA A 1001 -15.22 35.45 -21.10
N GLY A 1002 -16.43 34.88 -21.15
CA GLY A 1002 -17.32 35.00 -22.31
C GLY A 1002 -17.79 36.43 -22.61
N ASN A 1003 -17.77 37.31 -21.61
CA ASN A 1003 -18.10 38.73 -21.72
C ASN A 1003 -16.90 39.67 -21.50
N GLY A 1004 -15.68 39.14 -21.67
CA GLY A 1004 -14.42 39.90 -21.70
C GLY A 1004 -13.81 39.95 -23.10
N PHE A 1005 -12.59 40.47 -23.21
CA PHE A 1005 -11.84 40.54 -24.47
C PHE A 1005 -11.57 39.17 -25.08
N SER A 1006 -11.26 38.16 -24.26
CA SER A 1006 -11.09 36.78 -24.75
C SER A 1006 -12.37 36.25 -25.42
N GLY A 1007 -13.54 36.59 -24.85
CA GLY A 1007 -14.83 36.21 -25.40
C GLY A 1007 -15.15 36.97 -26.69
N LEU A 1008 -14.87 38.28 -26.71
CA LEU A 1008 -15.07 39.14 -27.88
C LEU A 1008 -14.18 38.72 -29.06
N GLY A 1009 -12.92 38.39 -28.81
CA GLY A 1009 -12.01 37.88 -29.83
C GLY A 1009 -12.47 36.56 -30.45
N ALA A 1010 -13.21 35.75 -29.69
CA ALA A 1010 -13.81 34.49 -30.16
C ALA A 1010 -15.24 34.64 -30.74
N GLN A 1011 -15.74 35.87 -30.88
CA GLN A 1011 -17.07 36.14 -31.43
C GLN A 1011 -17.10 35.85 -32.94
N GLU A 1012 -18.09 35.08 -33.38
CA GLU A 1012 -18.34 34.77 -34.79
C GLU A 1012 -19.47 35.67 -35.34
N ALA A 1013 -19.41 36.02 -36.63
CA ALA A 1013 -20.39 36.92 -37.26
C ALA A 1013 -21.82 36.32 -37.27
N THR A 1014 -21.93 35.01 -37.42
CA THR A 1014 -23.18 34.22 -37.33
C THR A 1014 -23.85 34.30 -35.96
N GLN A 1015 -23.10 34.66 -34.91
CA GLN A 1015 -23.56 34.75 -33.53
C GLN A 1015 -23.97 36.18 -33.11
N VAL A 1016 -23.93 37.13 -34.03
CA VAL A 1016 -24.28 38.53 -33.80
C VAL A 1016 -25.59 38.84 -34.52
N HIS A 1017 -26.54 39.48 -33.84
CA HIS A 1017 -27.78 39.93 -34.43
C HIS A 1017 -28.08 41.35 -33.97
N SER A 1018 -28.36 42.27 -34.90
CA SER A 1018 -28.51 43.71 -34.61
C SER A 1018 -29.51 44.01 -33.49
N THR A 1019 -30.64 43.30 -33.46
CA THR A 1019 -31.70 43.46 -32.45
C THR A 1019 -31.56 42.53 -31.23
N LEU A 1020 -31.16 41.28 -31.42
CA LEU A 1020 -31.11 40.27 -30.35
C LEU A 1020 -29.80 40.30 -29.54
N GLY A 1021 -28.75 40.92 -30.07
CA GLY A 1021 -27.47 41.12 -29.42
C GLY A 1021 -26.41 40.07 -29.80
N LEU A 1022 -25.54 39.77 -28.84
CA LEU A 1022 -24.40 38.85 -28.99
C LEU A 1022 -24.71 37.50 -28.34
N PHE A 1023 -24.28 36.41 -28.96
CA PHE A 1023 -24.54 35.05 -28.50
C PHE A 1023 -23.26 34.21 -28.44
N ASN A 1024 -23.31 33.11 -27.68
CA ASN A 1024 -22.28 32.08 -27.69
C ASN A 1024 -22.47 31.11 -28.87
N SER A 1025 -21.37 30.47 -29.28
CA SER A 1025 -21.36 29.31 -30.18
C SER A 1025 -22.28 28.21 -29.68
N VAL A 1026 -23.05 27.59 -30.57
CA VAL A 1026 -23.81 26.38 -30.25
C VAL A 1026 -22.83 25.29 -29.85
N ARG A 1027 -22.93 24.77 -28.63
CA ARG A 1027 -22.10 23.65 -28.17
C ARG A 1027 -22.25 22.45 -29.12
N LYS A 1028 -21.16 22.08 -29.80
CA LYS A 1028 -21.08 20.79 -30.47
C LYS A 1028 -21.32 19.70 -29.40
N PRO A 1029 -22.25 18.75 -29.64
CA PRO A 1029 -22.41 17.61 -28.75
C PRO A 1029 -21.05 16.90 -28.62
N PRO A 1030 -20.72 16.32 -27.46
CA PRO A 1030 -19.58 15.41 -27.38
C PRO A 1030 -19.77 14.36 -28.48
N PHE A 1031 -18.81 14.22 -29.38
CA PHE A 1031 -18.83 13.30 -30.54
C PHE A 1031 -19.66 13.74 -31.78
N GLY A 1032 -20.34 14.90 -31.75
CA GLY A 1032 -21.04 15.56 -32.87
C GLY A 1032 -20.27 15.59 -34.21
N THR A 1033 -20.73 14.92 -35.27
CA THR A 1033 -20.10 14.97 -36.61
C THR A 1033 -20.83 15.90 -37.59
N LYS A 1034 -22.12 16.18 -37.40
CA LYS A 1034 -22.82 17.17 -38.23
C LYS A 1034 -22.54 18.55 -37.65
N GLU A 1035 -21.90 19.41 -38.43
CA GLU A 1035 -21.81 20.83 -38.06
C GLU A 1035 -23.23 21.36 -37.90
N VAL A 1036 -23.49 21.93 -36.74
CA VAL A 1036 -24.78 22.54 -36.46
C VAL A 1036 -24.83 23.81 -37.30
N ASN A 1037 -25.79 23.91 -38.22
CA ASN A 1037 -26.00 25.13 -39.00
C ASN A 1037 -26.16 26.32 -38.04
N ARG A 1038 -25.26 27.30 -38.14
CA ARG A 1038 -25.14 28.42 -37.20
C ARG A 1038 -26.12 29.56 -37.49
N ILE A 1039 -26.70 29.60 -38.69
CA ILE A 1039 -27.57 30.70 -39.13
C ILE A 1039 -28.83 30.76 -38.26
N LEU A 1040 -29.01 31.90 -37.57
CA LEU A 1040 -30.07 32.18 -36.59
C LEU A 1040 -30.22 31.10 -35.50
N ASN A 1041 -29.13 30.40 -35.18
CA ASN A 1041 -29.14 29.34 -34.17
C ASN A 1041 -28.35 29.79 -32.94
N PHE A 1042 -29.07 30.38 -31.99
CA PHE A 1042 -28.49 31.01 -30.81
C PHE A 1042 -28.68 30.13 -29.57
N GLU A 1043 -27.61 29.82 -28.82
CA GLU A 1043 -27.71 29.01 -27.60
C GLU A 1043 -27.95 29.87 -26.35
N THR A 1044 -26.97 30.72 -25.98
CA THR A 1044 -27.04 31.58 -24.80
C THR A 1044 -26.61 33.00 -25.15
N SER A 1045 -27.42 33.99 -24.73
CA SER A 1045 -27.10 35.41 -24.93
C SER A 1045 -25.92 35.83 -24.05
N ARG A 1046 -24.97 36.55 -24.66
CA ARG A 1046 -23.88 37.25 -23.97
C ARG A 1046 -24.40 38.62 -23.54
N SER A 1047 -24.87 38.73 -22.30
CA SER A 1047 -25.31 40.02 -21.77
C SER A 1047 -24.13 40.78 -21.13
N LYS A 1048 -23.93 42.02 -21.60
CA LYS A 1048 -23.08 43.09 -21.03
C LYS A 1048 -21.56 42.84 -21.00
N PHE A 1049 -20.81 43.66 -21.75
CA PHE A 1049 -19.34 43.72 -21.74
C PHE A 1049 -18.87 44.90 -20.88
N TRP A 1050 -18.34 44.61 -19.70
CA TRP A 1050 -18.04 45.64 -18.69
C TRP A 1050 -16.62 46.20 -18.80
N LEU A 1051 -15.80 45.65 -19.70
CA LEU A 1051 -14.40 46.04 -19.90
C LEU A 1051 -13.56 45.96 -18.62
N PHE A 1052 -13.76 44.90 -17.83
CA PHE A 1052 -13.12 44.73 -16.52
C PHE A 1052 -11.58 44.67 -16.61
N GLU A 1053 -11.06 44.29 -17.77
CA GLU A 1053 -9.64 44.22 -18.08
C GLU A 1053 -8.95 45.60 -18.11
N ILE A 1054 -9.69 46.66 -18.42
CA ILE A 1054 -9.14 48.03 -18.56
C ILE A 1054 -9.73 49.02 -17.55
N ASN A 1055 -10.90 48.75 -16.98
CA ASN A 1055 -11.51 49.61 -15.96
C ASN A 1055 -11.32 49.12 -14.51
N ASP A 1056 -10.48 48.09 -14.33
CA ASP A 1056 -10.12 47.53 -13.02
C ASP A 1056 -11.33 47.03 -12.22
N TYR A 1057 -12.13 46.16 -12.84
CA TYR A 1057 -13.39 45.66 -12.27
C TYR A 1057 -14.29 46.83 -11.77
N GLY A 1058 -14.33 47.91 -12.56
CA GLY A 1058 -15.06 49.14 -12.29
C GLY A 1058 -14.46 50.06 -11.22
N ARG A 1059 -13.26 49.79 -10.68
CA ARG A 1059 -12.60 50.69 -9.71
C ARG A 1059 -12.36 52.07 -10.31
N LEU A 1060 -11.86 52.14 -11.54
CA LEU A 1060 -11.61 53.41 -12.23
C LEU A 1060 -12.90 54.23 -12.40
N VAL A 1061 -14.03 53.56 -12.62
CA VAL A 1061 -15.33 54.21 -12.74
C VAL A 1061 -15.78 54.77 -11.39
N ARG A 1062 -15.67 53.98 -10.31
CA ARG A 1062 -16.12 54.36 -8.97
C ARG A 1062 -15.25 55.46 -8.35
N GLU A 1063 -13.93 55.34 -8.48
CA GLU A 1063 -12.96 56.18 -7.76
C GLU A 1063 -12.45 57.35 -8.60
N GLU A 1064 -12.20 57.13 -9.89
CA GLU A 1064 -11.57 58.11 -10.78
C GLU A 1064 -12.55 58.71 -11.80
N GLN A 1065 -13.80 58.25 -11.83
CA GLN A 1065 -14.81 58.63 -12.82
C GLN A 1065 -14.27 58.50 -14.26
N LYS A 1066 -13.51 57.43 -14.51
CA LYS A 1066 -12.82 57.15 -15.76
C LYS A 1066 -13.26 55.78 -16.29
N ASP A 1067 -13.60 55.73 -17.56
CA ASP A 1067 -14.01 54.49 -18.24
C ASP A 1067 -13.65 54.54 -19.72
N TYR A 1068 -13.90 53.45 -20.45
CA TYR A 1068 -13.40 53.27 -21.81
C TYR A 1068 -14.49 52.80 -22.78
N PHE A 1069 -14.34 53.16 -24.05
CA PHE A 1069 -15.05 52.53 -25.16
C PHE A 1069 -14.08 51.69 -25.98
N ILE A 1070 -14.55 50.53 -26.44
CA ILE A 1070 -13.79 49.63 -27.31
C ILE A 1070 -14.55 49.46 -28.60
N HIS A 1071 -13.88 49.77 -29.70
CA HIS A 1071 -14.40 49.56 -31.03
C HIS A 1071 -13.80 48.27 -31.60
N ALA A 1072 -14.64 47.26 -31.81
CA ALA A 1072 -14.22 45.95 -32.29
C ALA A 1072 -14.84 45.64 -33.64
N TYR A 1073 -14.12 44.87 -34.45
CA TYR A 1073 -14.63 44.31 -35.69
C TYR A 1073 -14.67 42.79 -35.61
N VAL A 1074 -15.82 42.21 -35.88
CA VAL A 1074 -16.00 40.77 -36.06
C VAL A 1074 -15.99 40.48 -37.55
N ASN A 1075 -14.96 39.80 -38.02
CA ASN A 1075 -14.81 39.42 -39.42
C ASN A 1075 -15.92 38.45 -39.87
N PRO A 1076 -16.29 38.44 -41.16
CA PRO A 1076 -17.17 37.44 -41.74
C PRO A 1076 -16.68 36.01 -41.45
N ASP A 1077 -17.62 35.11 -41.17
CA ASP A 1077 -17.33 33.69 -41.01
C ASP A 1077 -17.18 33.01 -42.38
N GLU A 1078 -16.36 31.95 -42.43
CA GLU A 1078 -16.41 31.00 -43.54
C GLU A 1078 -17.65 30.12 -43.37
N LEU A 1079 -18.55 30.16 -44.35
CA LEU A 1079 -19.85 29.49 -44.31
C LEU A 1079 -19.81 28.17 -45.08
N THR A 1080 -20.49 27.15 -44.55
CA THR A 1080 -20.76 25.92 -45.33
C THR A 1080 -21.83 26.19 -46.40
N MET A 1081 -21.91 25.34 -47.43
CA MET A 1081 -22.96 25.47 -48.47
C MET A 1081 -24.38 25.48 -47.86
N GLU A 1082 -24.65 24.65 -46.85
CA GLU A 1082 -25.95 24.60 -46.15
C GLU A 1082 -26.23 25.89 -45.35
N GLU A 1083 -25.18 26.54 -44.82
CA GLU A 1083 -25.30 27.85 -44.15
C GLU A 1083 -25.49 28.98 -45.16
N GLU A 1084 -24.82 28.94 -46.32
CA GLU A 1084 -25.00 29.93 -47.37
C GLU A 1084 -26.41 29.90 -47.96
N GLU A 1085 -26.94 28.71 -48.26
CA GLU A 1085 -28.31 28.54 -48.76
C GLU A 1085 -29.32 29.10 -47.75
N LYS A 1086 -29.22 28.71 -46.48
CA LYS A 1086 -30.12 29.19 -45.43
C LYS A 1086 -29.99 30.68 -45.17
N LEU A 1087 -28.78 31.24 -45.26
CA LEU A 1087 -28.55 32.68 -45.12
C LEU A 1087 -29.21 33.45 -46.26
N GLU A 1088 -29.18 32.94 -47.49
CA GLU A 1088 -29.83 33.57 -48.64
C GLU A 1088 -31.37 33.49 -48.54
N GLU A 1089 -31.93 32.41 -48.00
CA GLU A 1089 -33.38 32.27 -47.75
C GLU A 1089 -33.92 33.36 -46.81
N ILE A 1090 -33.18 33.69 -45.74
CA ILE A 1090 -33.63 34.66 -44.72
C ILE A 1090 -33.26 36.11 -45.04
N LYS A 1091 -32.57 36.37 -46.15
CA LYS A 1091 -32.05 37.69 -46.54
C LYS A 1091 -33.11 38.80 -46.54
N SER A 1092 -34.32 38.48 -47.00
CA SER A 1092 -35.42 39.46 -47.07
C SER A 1092 -36.05 39.74 -45.70
N GLU A 1093 -36.04 38.76 -44.79
CA GLU A 1093 -36.63 38.86 -43.45
C GLU A 1093 -35.65 39.50 -42.45
N HIS A 1094 -34.34 39.24 -42.61
CA HIS A 1094 -33.28 39.72 -41.73
C HIS A 1094 -32.13 40.38 -42.52
N PRO A 1095 -32.34 41.54 -43.18
CA PRO A 1095 -31.36 42.16 -44.07
C PRO A 1095 -30.07 42.60 -43.33
N GLU A 1096 -30.18 43.20 -42.15
CA GLU A 1096 -29.00 43.59 -41.35
C GLU A 1096 -28.19 42.39 -40.85
N TYR A 1097 -28.87 41.27 -40.53
CA TYR A 1097 -28.17 40.04 -40.15
C TYR A 1097 -27.45 39.43 -41.35
N TYR A 1098 -28.10 39.41 -42.52
CA TYR A 1098 -27.48 38.96 -43.77
C TYR A 1098 -26.21 39.74 -44.09
N GLU A 1099 -26.30 41.08 -44.10
CA GLU A 1099 -25.16 41.96 -44.33
C GLU A 1099 -24.09 41.74 -43.26
N GLY A 1100 -24.48 41.62 -41.99
CA GLY A 1100 -23.53 41.41 -40.91
C GLY A 1100 -22.79 40.07 -40.97
N VAL A 1101 -23.44 39.00 -41.45
CA VAL A 1101 -22.78 37.70 -41.63
C VAL A 1101 -21.84 37.72 -42.85
N LYS A 1102 -22.22 38.36 -43.96
CA LYS A 1102 -21.41 38.42 -45.19
C LYS A 1102 -20.27 39.44 -45.13
N ASP A 1103 -20.53 40.60 -44.53
CA ASP A 1103 -19.62 41.75 -44.50
C ASP A 1103 -18.99 41.98 -43.12
N GLY A 1104 -19.37 41.21 -42.10
CA GLY A 1104 -18.87 41.31 -40.72
C GLY A 1104 -19.65 42.30 -39.87
N TRP A 1105 -19.25 42.48 -38.62
CA TRP A 1105 -19.92 43.39 -37.68
C TRP A 1105 -18.96 44.37 -37.02
N SER A 1106 -19.31 45.64 -37.04
CA SER A 1106 -18.70 46.65 -36.18
C SER A 1106 -19.44 46.71 -34.84
N ILE A 1107 -18.69 46.65 -33.75
CA ILE A 1107 -19.20 46.61 -32.38
C ILE A 1107 -18.56 47.74 -31.58
N LEU A 1108 -19.37 48.62 -30.99
CA LEU A 1108 -18.88 49.60 -30.02
C LEU A 1108 -19.35 49.22 -28.61
N LEU A 1109 -18.41 48.83 -27.75
CA LEU A 1109 -18.66 48.44 -26.37
C LEU A 1109 -18.50 49.65 -25.44
N MET A 1110 -19.48 49.86 -24.55
CA MET A 1110 -19.56 51.04 -23.69
C MET A 1110 -19.33 50.71 -22.20
N GLY A 1111 -18.12 50.31 -21.83
CA GLY A 1111 -17.62 50.24 -20.45
C GLY A 1111 -18.60 49.71 -19.39
N ASN A 1112 -18.65 50.40 -18.25
CA ASN A 1112 -19.41 50.06 -17.04
C ASN A 1112 -20.93 49.97 -17.26
N SER A 1113 -21.48 50.54 -18.34
CA SER A 1113 -22.90 50.35 -18.67
C SER A 1113 -23.19 48.92 -19.16
N GLY A 1114 -22.18 48.28 -19.77
CA GLY A 1114 -22.32 47.03 -20.48
C GLY A 1114 -23.11 47.12 -21.79
N GLU A 1115 -23.55 48.31 -22.20
CA GLU A 1115 -24.27 48.53 -23.45
C GLU A 1115 -23.32 48.44 -24.65
N PHE A 1116 -23.88 48.09 -25.82
CA PHE A 1116 -23.12 48.02 -27.06
C PHE A 1116 -23.97 48.41 -28.26
N ILE A 1117 -23.31 48.88 -29.31
CA ILE A 1117 -23.91 49.19 -30.61
C ILE A 1117 -23.38 48.20 -31.63
N LEU A 1118 -24.27 47.65 -32.45
CA LEU A 1118 -23.96 46.70 -33.51
C LEU A 1118 -24.31 47.34 -34.86
N SER A 1119 -23.41 47.28 -35.83
CA SER A 1119 -23.69 47.69 -37.21
C SER A 1119 -23.06 46.70 -38.19
N PRO A 1120 -23.77 46.28 -39.25
CA PRO A 1120 -23.20 45.40 -40.26
C PRO A 1120 -22.11 46.13 -41.06
N GLY A 1121 -21.10 45.37 -41.49
CA GLY A 1121 -19.94 45.85 -42.22
C GLY A 1121 -18.94 46.65 -41.39
N LYS A 1122 -17.97 47.24 -42.08
CA LYS A 1122 -16.95 48.14 -41.49
C LYS A 1122 -17.51 49.55 -41.34
N VAL A 1123 -17.76 49.99 -40.12
CA VAL A 1123 -18.28 51.31 -39.78
C VAL A 1123 -17.23 52.09 -39.01
N SER A 1124 -16.94 53.34 -39.41
CA SER A 1124 -15.94 54.16 -38.74
C SER A 1124 -16.32 54.46 -37.29
N LYS A 1125 -15.29 54.68 -36.45
CA LYS A 1125 -15.46 54.98 -35.01
C LYS A 1125 -16.38 56.19 -34.78
N ASP A 1126 -16.28 57.22 -35.61
CA ASP A 1126 -17.14 58.41 -35.55
C ASP A 1126 -18.61 58.11 -35.88
N ASN A 1127 -18.87 57.24 -36.86
CA ASN A 1127 -20.22 56.85 -37.24
C ASN A 1127 -20.86 55.94 -36.18
N MET A 1128 -20.08 55.08 -35.54
CA MET A 1128 -20.55 54.29 -34.39
C MET A 1128 -20.91 55.19 -33.20
N LEU A 1129 -20.07 56.18 -32.89
CA LEU A 1129 -20.34 57.16 -31.83
C LEU A 1129 -21.63 57.96 -32.08
N ALA A 1130 -21.92 58.29 -33.34
CA ALA A 1130 -23.12 59.05 -33.71
C ALA A 1130 -24.44 58.28 -33.45
N GLN A 1131 -24.38 56.95 -33.27
CA GLN A 1131 -25.54 56.11 -32.97
C GLN A 1131 -25.85 56.03 -31.46
N ILE A 1132 -24.97 56.54 -30.60
CA ILE A 1132 -25.20 56.55 -29.14
C ILE A 1132 -26.37 57.49 -28.82
N LYS A 1133 -27.38 56.96 -28.13
CA LYS A 1133 -28.54 57.74 -27.67
C LYS A 1133 -28.11 58.79 -26.66
N GLU A 1134 -28.64 60.01 -26.76
CA GLU A 1134 -28.30 61.10 -25.82
C GLU A 1134 -28.51 60.72 -24.35
N ARG A 1135 -29.57 59.94 -24.08
CA ARG A 1135 -29.89 59.38 -22.76
C ARG A 1135 -28.72 58.64 -22.11
N PHE A 1136 -27.87 57.96 -22.89
CA PHE A 1136 -26.69 57.27 -22.35
C PHE A 1136 -25.75 58.22 -21.62
N PHE A 1137 -25.45 59.37 -22.24
CA PHE A 1137 -24.56 60.38 -21.68
C PHE A 1137 -25.23 61.19 -20.55
N GLU A 1138 -26.56 61.26 -20.52
CA GLU A 1138 -27.31 61.86 -19.40
C GLU A 1138 -27.24 60.97 -18.16
N GLU A 1139 -27.45 59.67 -18.32
CA GLU A 1139 -27.39 58.69 -17.22
C GLU A 1139 -25.97 58.50 -16.69
N ASN A 1140 -24.94 58.72 -17.52
CA ASN A 1140 -23.52 58.53 -17.17
C ASN A 1140 -22.73 59.85 -17.13
N SER A 1141 -23.37 60.99 -16.86
CA SER A 1141 -22.79 62.33 -17.03
C SER A 1141 -21.56 62.64 -16.16
N LYS A 1142 -21.29 61.83 -15.14
CA LYS A 1142 -20.15 62.00 -14.22
C LYS A 1142 -18.89 61.28 -14.71
N ILE A 1143 -19.01 60.34 -15.65
CA ILE A 1143 -17.92 59.48 -16.12
C ILE A 1143 -17.28 60.11 -17.36
N ASN A 1144 -15.94 60.16 -17.38
CA ASN A 1144 -15.16 60.54 -18.55
C ASN A 1144 -14.77 59.28 -19.34
N TYR A 1145 -15.24 59.19 -20.58
CA TYR A 1145 -14.92 58.07 -21.47
C TYR A 1145 -13.72 58.36 -22.36
N TYR A 1146 -12.89 57.33 -22.57
CA TYR A 1146 -11.67 57.39 -23.38
C TYR A 1146 -11.62 56.24 -24.38
N PHE A 1147 -10.91 56.44 -25.48
CA PHE A 1147 -10.41 55.33 -26.31
C PHE A 1147 -9.07 54.82 -25.78
N PRO A 1148 -8.62 53.61 -26.18
CA PRO A 1148 -7.37 53.03 -25.71
C PRO A 1148 -6.13 53.91 -25.92
N ASN A 1149 -6.07 54.64 -27.03
CA ASN A 1149 -5.00 55.61 -27.35
C ASN A 1149 -4.99 56.87 -26.46
N GLY A 1150 -5.86 56.95 -25.44
CA GLY A 1150 -5.95 58.08 -24.52
C GLY A 1150 -6.80 59.25 -25.02
N ASN A 1151 -7.35 59.20 -26.23
CA ASN A 1151 -8.24 60.24 -26.73
C ASN A 1151 -9.53 60.28 -25.90
N LYS A 1152 -9.82 61.43 -25.32
CA LYS A 1152 -11.07 61.68 -24.58
C LYS A 1152 -12.24 61.78 -25.55
N ILE A 1153 -13.35 61.11 -25.24
CA ILE A 1153 -14.57 61.15 -26.04
C ILE A 1153 -15.33 62.44 -25.69
N ILE A 1154 -15.36 63.38 -26.63
CA ILE A 1154 -15.97 64.71 -26.42
C ILE A 1154 -17.42 64.68 -26.92
N LYS A 1155 -18.35 65.01 -26.01
CA LYS A 1155 -19.79 65.16 -26.27
C LYS A 1155 -20.02 66.19 -27.40
N LYS A 1156 -20.36 65.76 -28.61
CA LYS A 1156 -21.03 66.65 -29.58
C LYS A 1156 -22.51 66.65 -29.26
N ILE A 1157 -22.93 67.53 -28.35
CA ILE A 1157 -24.35 67.85 -28.20
C ILE A 1157 -24.78 68.48 -29.54
N ARG A 1158 -25.56 67.76 -30.35
CA ARG A 1158 -26.29 68.40 -31.44
C ARG A 1158 -27.35 69.27 -30.77
N LYS A 1159 -27.20 70.59 -30.90
CA LYS A 1159 -28.16 71.58 -30.40
C LYS A 1159 -29.51 71.45 -31.09
#